data_AF-A0A640VP27-F1
#
_entry.id   AF-A0A640VP27-F1
#
_cell.length_a   1.000
_cell.length_b   1.000
_cell.length_c   1.000
_cell.angle_alpha   90.00
_cell.angle_beta   90.00
_cell.angle_gamma   90.00
#
_symmetry.space_group_name_H-M   'P 1'
#
loop_
_entity.id
_entity.type
_entity.pdbx_description
1 polymer ?
#
loop_
_entity_poly.entity_id
_entity_poly.type
_entity_poly.pdbx_seq_one_letter_code
_entity_poly.pdbx_strand_id
1 'polypeptide(L)'
;MNDMSGCPVAAKHNQRVDFKSEDPLENINAGNFTTAIELYVERHENGDATAEDYALAAHAFRNVGDFLSAADWFEKAAQKEPSHKFAEFWSDQIAKNRVDGNSGAGVLRPNTLTKDYLETDPAKAYDGHKNAWVLCTDFKRPGDHIPEKSLLDKARNFKDSLVSLALGPVGAWANSGATPGNAGRWTQRKLGILRLAALGDARTQMEKGERDPDGERGDIVGQLPKGATPKWADSGFSPDGAHLDTRFGPGEGRVGQEFVDHGLTEGYRPEDQSQNPELPSEADVVKAFGYRDGKTIEAMTASFHAAAHLQQLVHDVAQTAPDNALKHAIPIDPNSEWAALGVKFDWSRSDAPHALRADGEGMHGTTVWWDMSHLYGSDIETLAEVRSRPDGTPVPGGKLYLEETEDDGSGGFLPLKEVPVGEDGQLQKQIVTGFGRNMTAPLEAEHTLYARHHNWVADVLKERYPDWSDNQIFQIARRVITMTYVKIHTGTWTHTLFANEAVVNGLNANLFGRAERKLPHFDKKIYRPEQGTDPVAHGIAAGKVEKNKPEIKGNFFSKAYRFGHQIWVDQLKCPPIGEIAQDGTREVNMMNLRELDGHQFLKNEGLGAVYYYMMNTRLGAPVAGNTADFFRNMATEEGVMNMLEQEIRKDRQRGTPSWTDYQRAHNIPPSKTWEHLFLDPSSKTSKATIAKLEKLYPAGIETLDAIIGLTLNEHKPDGLAITNEGFQTFVQEATSRIRKNPYLTEKWRPDEVSWTAINLVEAVDKEKLLYLHCPELRDWLETRKTVNTYEYVGTSAAEAPDEHPLESNGIIIWGKQHIRDMGLGDPWKAAHFDENVPNQLIRVAHGETVYIVDITDGAVFADLEGEGRVFARDILTKDPDGVTRADLIAAAKAILDEKKYPWPGYQSPGHPGFVSEWILTQKEVNQLRGYRKDEKREGVQLKLTDMEKHILPFNLGDDLARAGLRENLKGWQTFETSGFRALFLTLGSTFKFGGLKNLLLGRGIPLDEMAKRRPSKRTMVYDENGMIDEGLLADYMRTLTGMAAKHGDDLIPEKEFMAFLEGKKALDDLTTKQWESFFRMLGRAGQPAAIRPADFEGLYRNTLLPEMFERFASP
;
A
#
# COMPACT_ATOMS: atom_id res chain seq x y z
N MET A 1 -38.91 21.57 11.96
CA MET A 1 -37.89 21.65 10.91
C MET A 1 -37.62 23.13 10.68
N ASN A 2 -36.74 23.71 11.49
CA ASN A 2 -36.23 25.06 11.26
C ASN A 2 -34.90 24.92 10.53
N ASP A 3 -34.82 25.64 9.43
CA ASP A 3 -33.59 26.02 8.73
C ASP A 3 -32.59 26.57 9.75
N MET A 4 -31.55 25.79 10.04
CA MET A 4 -30.37 26.16 10.86
C MET A 4 -29.16 26.39 9.96
N SER A 5 -29.34 27.04 8.81
CA SER A 5 -28.25 27.64 8.05
C SER A 5 -27.64 28.81 8.86
N GLY A 6 -26.82 28.48 9.86
CA GLY A 6 -26.04 29.49 10.60
C GLY A 6 -25.78 29.25 12.09
N CYS A 7 -25.68 28.01 12.60
CA CYS A 7 -25.29 27.83 14.00
C CYS A 7 -24.28 26.68 14.20
N PRO A 8 -22.96 26.96 14.21
CA PRO A 8 -21.96 25.94 14.54
C PRO A 8 -21.71 25.77 16.04
N VAL A 9 -22.15 26.69 16.92
CA VAL A 9 -21.62 26.76 18.30
C VAL A 9 -22.68 26.56 19.40
N ALA A 10 -23.85 27.20 19.35
CA ALA A 10 -24.82 27.10 20.46
C ALA A 10 -25.51 25.73 20.61
N ALA A 11 -25.62 24.94 19.54
CA ALA A 11 -26.21 23.59 19.57
C ALA A 11 -25.22 22.48 20.02
N LYS A 12 -23.93 22.81 20.17
CA LYS A 12 -22.85 21.85 20.44
C LYS A 12 -22.69 21.47 21.92
N HIS A 13 -23.32 22.23 22.83
CA HIS A 13 -22.88 22.24 24.23
C HIS A 13 -23.99 22.00 25.28
N ASN A 14 -25.26 22.15 24.91
CA ASN A 14 -26.39 21.97 25.83
C ASN A 14 -27.35 20.86 25.36
N GLN A 15 -27.45 19.79 26.16
CA GLN A 15 -28.29 18.63 25.87
C GLN A 15 -29.80 18.89 26.03
N ARG A 16 -30.19 19.68 27.03
CA ARG A 16 -31.59 19.94 27.40
C ARG A 16 -31.87 21.42 27.41
N VAL A 17 -32.05 21.99 26.22
CA VAL A 17 -32.35 23.42 26.05
C VAL A 17 -33.70 23.81 26.71
N ASP A 18 -34.58 22.83 26.94
CA ASP A 18 -35.83 22.98 27.70
C ASP A 18 -35.64 23.05 29.21
N PHE A 19 -34.54 22.47 29.72
CA PHE A 19 -34.19 22.49 31.13
C PHE A 19 -33.56 23.84 31.49
N LYS A 20 -34.18 24.54 32.44
CA LYS A 20 -33.68 25.82 32.96
C LYS A 20 -33.46 25.69 34.45
N SER A 21 -32.23 25.89 34.89
CA SER A 21 -31.86 26.01 36.30
C SER A 21 -30.86 27.15 36.47
N GLU A 22 -30.96 27.89 37.57
CA GLU A 22 -29.95 28.87 37.99
C GLU A 22 -28.82 28.20 38.79
N ASP A 23 -28.94 26.90 39.10
CA ASP A 23 -27.87 26.10 39.70
C ASP A 23 -26.93 25.56 38.60
N PRO A 24 -25.65 25.98 38.56
CA PRO A 24 -24.69 25.48 37.58
C PRO A 24 -24.49 23.95 37.66
N LEU A 25 -24.58 23.34 38.85
CA LEU A 25 -24.37 21.90 39.03
C LEU A 25 -25.54 21.09 38.47
N GLU A 26 -26.77 21.59 38.60
CA GLU A 26 -27.93 20.99 37.95
C GLU A 26 -27.80 21.06 36.42
N ASN A 27 -27.24 22.14 35.88
CA ASN A 27 -26.96 22.25 34.45
C ASN A 27 -25.88 21.27 33.99
N ILE A 28 -24.77 21.08 34.74
CA ILE A 28 -23.79 20.01 34.45
C ILE A 28 -24.47 18.64 34.39
N ASN A 29 -25.27 18.33 35.40
CA ASN A 29 -25.96 17.04 35.48
C ASN A 29 -27.07 16.87 34.43
N ALA A 30 -27.54 17.95 33.82
CA ALA A 30 -28.46 17.93 32.68
C ALA A 30 -27.75 17.92 31.32
N GLY A 31 -26.41 17.99 31.29
CA GLY A 31 -25.61 18.08 30.05
C GLY A 31 -25.63 19.46 29.41
N ASN A 32 -25.95 20.51 30.18
CA ASN A 32 -26.02 21.91 29.75
C ASN A 32 -24.73 22.66 30.13
N PHE A 33 -23.61 22.28 29.52
CA PHE A 33 -22.29 22.75 29.94
C PHE A 33 -22.02 24.22 29.64
N THR A 34 -22.50 24.78 28.52
CA THR A 34 -22.33 26.21 28.24
C THR A 34 -23.04 27.05 29.28
N THR A 35 -24.28 26.69 29.61
CA THR A 35 -25.04 27.41 30.65
C THR A 35 -24.38 27.27 32.02
N ALA A 36 -23.83 26.10 32.36
CA ALA A 36 -23.05 25.93 33.59
C ALA A 36 -21.80 26.82 33.60
N ILE A 37 -21.06 26.90 32.50
CA ILE A 37 -19.88 27.76 32.35
C ILE A 37 -20.25 29.23 32.57
N GLU A 38 -21.30 29.73 31.90
CA GLU A 38 -21.78 31.12 32.05
C GLU A 38 -22.07 31.46 33.51
N LEU A 39 -22.80 30.59 34.22
CA LEU A 39 -23.15 30.81 35.61
C LEU A 39 -21.94 30.74 36.56
N TYR A 40 -20.96 29.87 36.30
CA TYR A 40 -19.73 29.83 37.08
C TYR A 40 -18.81 31.03 36.81
N VAL A 41 -18.75 31.51 35.56
CA VAL A 41 -18.04 32.74 35.18
C VAL A 41 -18.66 33.93 35.92
N GLU A 42 -19.98 34.04 35.95
CA GLU A 42 -20.68 35.09 36.70
C GLU A 42 -20.36 35.03 38.21
N ARG A 43 -20.38 33.83 38.82
CA ARG A 43 -19.97 33.65 40.23
C ARG A 43 -18.52 34.06 40.48
N HIS A 44 -17.63 33.79 39.53
CA HIS A 44 -16.23 34.21 39.61
C HIS A 44 -16.10 35.74 39.56
N GLU A 45 -16.78 36.39 38.61
CA GLU A 45 -16.77 37.84 38.44
C GLU A 45 -17.35 38.59 39.65
N ASN A 46 -18.38 38.01 40.28
CA ASN A 46 -18.98 38.53 41.51
C ASN A 46 -18.12 38.29 42.77
N GLY A 47 -17.07 37.45 42.67
CA GLY A 47 -16.18 37.10 43.79
C GLY A 47 -16.71 36.00 44.72
N ASP A 48 -17.81 35.36 44.36
CA ASP A 48 -18.54 34.38 45.17
C ASP A 48 -18.08 32.92 44.93
N ALA A 49 -17.27 32.67 43.89
CA ALA A 49 -16.83 31.31 43.54
C ALA A 49 -15.91 30.66 44.60
N THR A 50 -16.29 29.44 45.01
CA THR A 50 -15.52 28.53 45.86
C THR A 50 -14.49 27.72 45.05
N ALA A 51 -13.60 26.98 45.74
CA ALA A 51 -12.67 26.07 45.06
C ALA A 51 -13.40 24.95 44.30
N GLU A 52 -14.50 24.44 44.85
CA GLU A 52 -15.35 23.44 44.19
C GLU A 52 -16.07 24.02 42.96
N ASP A 53 -16.56 25.26 43.02
CA ASP A 53 -17.13 25.96 41.85
C ASP A 53 -16.10 26.06 40.71
N TYR A 54 -14.84 26.41 41.02
CA TYR A 54 -13.77 26.45 40.02
C TYR A 54 -13.50 25.09 39.39
N ALA A 55 -13.51 24.01 40.19
CA ALA A 55 -13.30 22.65 39.69
C ALA A 55 -14.47 22.15 38.83
N LEU A 56 -15.72 22.49 39.19
CA LEU A 56 -16.91 22.14 38.42
C LEU A 56 -17.00 22.93 37.11
N ALA A 57 -16.60 24.20 37.11
CA ALA A 57 -16.44 24.97 35.89
C ALA A 57 -15.37 24.36 34.97
N ALA A 58 -14.22 23.97 35.53
CA ALA A 58 -13.19 23.26 34.77
C ALA A 58 -13.73 21.96 34.14
N HIS A 59 -14.51 21.16 34.88
CA HIS A 59 -15.20 19.99 34.35
C HIS A 59 -16.13 20.34 33.17
N ALA A 60 -16.89 21.43 33.27
CA ALA A 60 -17.75 21.88 32.18
C ALA A 60 -16.94 22.30 30.94
N PHE A 61 -15.83 23.03 31.11
CA PHE A 61 -14.91 23.38 30.02
C PHE A 61 -14.33 22.15 29.30
N ARG A 62 -13.97 21.10 30.06
CA ARG A 62 -13.52 19.82 29.47
C ARG A 62 -14.59 19.19 28.59
N ASN A 63 -15.84 19.18 29.03
CA ASN A 63 -16.96 18.56 28.30
C ASN A 63 -17.40 19.33 27.04
N VAL A 64 -16.87 20.53 26.83
CA VAL A 64 -17.04 21.30 25.58
C VAL A 64 -15.81 21.27 24.68
N GLY A 65 -14.73 20.58 25.11
CA GLY A 65 -13.47 20.45 24.38
C GLY A 65 -12.51 21.64 24.58
N ASP A 66 -12.78 22.55 25.52
CA ASP A 66 -11.92 23.69 25.84
C ASP A 66 -10.98 23.33 27.00
N PHE A 67 -9.94 22.55 26.67
CA PHE A 67 -9.01 22.04 27.67
C PHE A 67 -8.07 23.13 28.22
N LEU A 68 -7.77 24.19 27.46
CA LEU A 68 -6.93 25.28 27.94
C LEU A 68 -7.66 26.07 29.03
N SER A 69 -8.93 26.44 28.81
CA SER A 69 -9.75 27.05 29.86
C SER A 69 -9.92 26.10 31.05
N ALA A 70 -10.15 24.81 30.81
CA ALA A 70 -10.25 23.83 31.89
C ALA A 70 -8.99 23.84 32.79
N ALA A 71 -7.79 23.86 32.21
CA ALA A 71 -6.53 23.93 32.96
C ALA A 71 -6.45 25.20 33.82
N ASP A 72 -6.80 26.35 33.26
CA ASP A 72 -6.77 27.64 33.96
C ASP A 72 -7.80 27.71 35.10
N TRP A 73 -8.90 26.97 35.00
CA TRP A 73 -9.92 26.89 36.04
C TRP A 73 -9.56 25.89 37.15
N PHE A 74 -8.91 24.77 36.83
CA PHE A 74 -8.29 23.90 37.85
C PHE A 74 -7.19 24.62 38.63
N GLU A 75 -6.39 25.45 37.97
CA GLU A 75 -5.38 26.25 38.64
C GLU A 75 -5.98 27.22 39.67
N LYS A 76 -7.10 27.88 39.32
CA LYS A 76 -7.88 28.70 40.27
C LYS A 76 -8.40 27.86 41.45
N ALA A 77 -8.92 26.66 41.20
CA ALA A 77 -9.40 25.76 42.26
C ALA A 77 -8.29 25.39 43.25
N ALA A 78 -7.14 24.94 42.73
CA ALA A 78 -5.98 24.54 43.53
C ALA A 78 -5.38 25.71 44.33
N GLN A 79 -5.39 26.94 43.77
CA GLN A 79 -4.90 28.13 44.46
C GLN A 79 -5.88 28.67 45.51
N LYS A 80 -7.19 28.59 45.25
CA LYS A 80 -8.24 29.09 46.16
C LYS A 80 -8.24 28.33 47.49
N GLU A 81 -8.03 27.01 47.45
CA GLU A 81 -7.96 26.17 48.64
C GLU A 81 -6.90 25.05 48.51
N PRO A 82 -5.61 25.37 48.76
CA PRO A 82 -4.51 24.41 48.56
C PRO A 82 -4.55 23.19 49.48
N SER A 83 -5.27 23.28 50.60
CA SER A 83 -5.46 22.18 51.56
C SER A 83 -6.72 21.36 51.31
N HIS A 84 -7.47 21.66 50.24
CA HIS A 84 -8.67 20.91 49.91
C HIS A 84 -8.33 19.44 49.65
N LYS A 85 -9.24 18.52 50.01
CA LYS A 85 -9.03 17.07 49.82
C LYS A 85 -8.79 16.64 48.37
N PHE A 86 -9.18 17.47 47.40
CA PHE A 86 -9.00 17.24 45.96
C PHE A 86 -7.94 18.16 45.32
N ALA A 87 -7.19 18.94 46.09
CA ALA A 87 -6.20 19.86 45.54
C ALA A 87 -5.12 19.16 44.70
N GLU A 88 -4.70 17.95 45.10
CA GLU A 88 -3.76 17.12 44.33
C GLU A 88 -4.38 16.65 43.01
N PHE A 89 -5.62 16.16 43.06
CA PHE A 89 -6.37 15.77 41.85
C PHE A 89 -6.50 16.95 40.88
N TRP A 90 -6.91 18.12 41.35
CA TRP A 90 -7.01 19.32 40.51
C TRP A 90 -5.66 19.71 39.91
N SER A 91 -4.59 19.62 40.70
CA SER A 91 -3.23 19.93 40.23
C SER A 91 -2.77 18.98 39.11
N ASP A 92 -3.06 17.68 39.25
CA ASP A 92 -2.79 16.67 38.21
C ASP A 92 -3.58 16.93 36.92
N GLN A 93 -4.81 17.45 37.02
CA GLN A 93 -5.60 17.80 35.84
C GLN A 93 -5.02 18.99 35.06
N ILE A 94 -4.31 19.94 35.68
CA ILE A 94 -3.77 21.13 34.99
C ILE A 94 -2.85 20.70 33.84
N ALA A 95 -1.84 19.88 34.12
CA ALA A 95 -0.87 19.46 33.12
C ALA A 95 -1.52 18.64 32.00
N LYS A 96 -2.42 17.72 32.35
CA LYS A 96 -3.15 16.87 31.38
C LYS A 96 -3.98 17.70 30.40
N ASN A 97 -4.77 18.65 30.91
CA ASN A 97 -5.58 19.50 30.07
C ASN A 97 -4.75 20.49 29.22
N ARG A 98 -3.57 20.94 29.70
CA ARG A 98 -2.65 21.72 28.86
C ARG A 98 -2.09 20.90 27.69
N VAL A 99 -1.74 19.63 27.92
CA VAL A 99 -1.33 18.71 26.84
C VAL A 99 -2.48 18.52 25.84
N ASP A 100 -3.68 18.17 26.30
CA ASP A 100 -4.83 17.95 25.43
C ASP A 100 -5.26 19.21 24.65
N GLY A 101 -5.14 20.39 25.27
CA GLY A 101 -5.45 21.67 24.65
C GLY A 101 -4.47 22.07 23.56
N ASN A 102 -3.17 21.85 23.79
CA ASN A 102 -2.13 22.13 22.80
C ASN A 102 -2.13 21.11 21.65
N SER A 103 -2.53 19.86 21.90
CA SER A 103 -2.56 18.81 20.88
C SER A 103 -3.70 18.99 19.87
N GLY A 104 -4.72 19.81 20.17
CA GLY A 104 -5.89 19.99 19.29
C GLY A 104 -6.94 18.87 19.41
N ALA A 105 -6.90 18.05 20.47
CA ALA A 105 -7.84 16.95 20.68
C ALA A 105 -9.32 17.41 20.77
N GLY A 106 -9.57 18.65 21.21
CA GLY A 106 -10.92 19.21 21.40
C GLY A 106 -11.59 19.78 20.15
N VAL A 107 -10.90 19.77 19.00
CA VAL A 107 -11.39 20.43 17.79
C VAL A 107 -12.42 19.55 17.06
N LEU A 108 -13.68 20.01 17.03
CA LEU A 108 -14.82 19.29 16.46
C LEU A 108 -14.76 19.11 14.95
N ARG A 109 -14.98 17.88 14.50
CA ARG A 109 -15.34 17.53 13.13
C ARG A 109 -16.84 17.13 13.10
N PRO A 110 -17.75 17.97 12.58
CA PRO A 110 -19.17 17.63 12.55
C PRO A 110 -19.45 16.53 11.52
N ASN A 111 -20.48 15.73 11.78
CA ASN A 111 -21.06 14.84 10.79
C ASN A 111 -21.86 15.66 9.76
N THR A 112 -21.75 15.34 8.47
CA THR A 112 -22.47 16.04 7.38
C THR A 112 -23.71 15.30 6.90
N LEU A 113 -23.99 14.11 7.43
CA LEU A 113 -25.13 13.30 7.02
C LEU A 113 -26.45 13.93 7.46
N THR A 114 -27.29 14.26 6.48
CA THR A 114 -28.65 14.76 6.68
C THR A 114 -29.66 13.84 5.98
N LYS A 115 -30.93 13.95 6.38
CA LYS A 115 -32.02 13.27 5.68
C LYS A 115 -32.01 13.59 4.18
N ASP A 116 -31.88 14.87 3.83
CA ASP A 116 -31.87 15.33 2.44
C ASP A 116 -30.71 14.73 1.63
N TYR A 117 -29.52 14.60 2.24
CA TYR A 117 -28.36 13.96 1.61
C TYR A 117 -28.63 12.48 1.25
N LEU A 118 -29.26 11.74 2.17
CA LEU A 118 -29.57 10.32 1.99
C LEU A 118 -30.69 10.09 0.96
N GLU A 119 -31.65 11.00 0.83
CA GLU A 119 -32.73 10.94 -0.17
C GLU A 119 -32.28 11.42 -1.57
N THR A 120 -31.15 12.13 -1.66
CA THR A 120 -30.66 12.70 -2.93
C THR A 120 -29.94 11.66 -3.78
N ASP A 121 -30.34 11.56 -5.05
CA ASP A 121 -29.60 10.80 -6.08
C ASP A 121 -28.13 11.26 -6.10
N PRO A 122 -27.14 10.38 -5.86
CA PRO A 122 -25.73 10.77 -5.77
C PRO A 122 -25.25 11.49 -7.04
N ALA A 123 -25.81 11.16 -8.20
CA ALA A 123 -25.51 11.86 -9.45
C ALA A 123 -25.86 13.36 -9.40
N LYS A 124 -26.95 13.72 -8.70
CA LYS A 124 -27.40 15.10 -8.53
C LYS A 124 -26.67 15.82 -7.41
N ALA A 125 -26.25 15.10 -6.37
CA ALA A 125 -25.49 15.68 -5.25
C ALA A 125 -24.19 16.36 -5.74
N TYR A 126 -23.62 15.88 -6.84
CA TYR A 126 -22.39 16.43 -7.42
C TYR A 126 -22.60 17.38 -8.59
N ASP A 127 -23.82 17.47 -9.15
CA ASP A 127 -24.09 18.34 -10.29
C ASP A 127 -24.04 19.82 -9.86
N GLY A 128 -23.25 20.63 -10.58
CA GLY A 128 -22.99 22.03 -10.22
C GLY A 128 -22.23 22.23 -8.90
N HIS A 129 -21.75 21.17 -8.25
CA HIS A 129 -20.99 21.27 -7.01
C HIS A 129 -19.64 21.95 -7.24
N LYS A 130 -19.24 22.89 -6.37
CA LYS A 130 -17.98 23.66 -6.53
C LYS A 130 -16.74 22.77 -6.60
N ASN A 131 -16.79 21.60 -5.95
CA ASN A 131 -15.71 20.63 -5.91
C ASN A 131 -15.85 19.50 -6.94
N ALA A 132 -16.82 19.58 -7.87
CA ALA A 132 -17.03 18.54 -8.88
C ALA A 132 -15.81 18.29 -9.80
N TRP A 133 -14.84 19.21 -9.80
CA TRP A 133 -13.56 19.06 -10.50
C TRP A 133 -12.74 17.84 -10.05
N VAL A 134 -12.99 17.26 -8.87
CA VAL A 134 -12.29 16.04 -8.41
C VAL A 134 -12.80 14.75 -9.09
N LEU A 135 -13.94 14.82 -9.79
CA LEU A 135 -14.55 13.67 -10.45
C LEU A 135 -13.91 13.39 -11.82
N CYS A 136 -13.58 12.13 -12.11
CA CYS A 136 -13.03 11.75 -13.42
C CYS A 136 -14.16 11.50 -14.42
N THR A 137 -14.51 12.48 -15.23
CA THR A 137 -15.60 12.36 -16.23
C THR A 137 -15.13 11.95 -17.63
N ASP A 138 -13.82 11.85 -17.81
CA ASP A 138 -13.12 11.61 -19.07
C ASP A 138 -12.29 10.31 -19.04
N PHE A 139 -12.58 9.41 -18.10
CA PHE A 139 -11.86 8.15 -17.93
C PHE A 139 -11.77 7.36 -19.24
N LYS A 140 -10.54 7.01 -19.62
CA LYS A 140 -10.24 6.16 -20.77
C LYS A 140 -9.62 4.86 -20.28
N ARG A 141 -10.21 3.72 -20.65
CA ARG A 141 -9.57 2.43 -20.36
C ARG A 141 -8.18 2.34 -21.02
N PRO A 142 -7.18 1.78 -20.33
CA PRO A 142 -5.86 1.52 -20.90
C PRO A 142 -5.96 0.74 -22.21
N GLY A 143 -5.14 1.09 -23.20
CA GLY A 143 -5.03 0.38 -24.48
C GLY A 143 -4.11 -0.85 -24.42
N ASP A 144 -3.86 -1.37 -23.22
CA ASP A 144 -2.88 -2.42 -22.96
C ASP A 144 -3.32 -3.75 -23.60
N HIS A 145 -2.41 -4.43 -24.31
CA HIS A 145 -2.69 -5.75 -24.87
C HIS A 145 -2.78 -6.81 -23.77
N ILE A 146 -3.80 -7.67 -23.83
CA ILE A 146 -3.95 -8.83 -22.94
C ILE A 146 -3.88 -10.10 -23.81
N PRO A 147 -2.89 -10.98 -23.59
CA PRO A 147 -2.76 -12.23 -24.35
C PRO A 147 -4.02 -13.08 -24.25
N GLU A 148 -4.40 -13.67 -25.37
CA GLU A 148 -5.46 -14.67 -25.36
C GLU A 148 -5.02 -15.91 -24.59
N LYS A 149 -5.92 -16.46 -23.77
CA LYS A 149 -5.67 -17.72 -23.07
C LYS A 149 -5.53 -18.86 -24.06
N SER A 150 -4.40 -19.57 -24.02
CA SER A 150 -4.15 -20.73 -24.87
C SER A 150 -5.14 -21.87 -24.54
N LEU A 151 -5.24 -22.86 -25.43
CA LEU A 151 -6.02 -24.07 -25.15
C LEU A 151 -5.50 -24.80 -23.90
N LEU A 152 -4.19 -24.76 -23.65
CA LEU A 152 -3.57 -25.34 -22.46
C LEU A 152 -3.99 -24.58 -21.19
N ASP A 153 -4.04 -23.25 -21.25
CA ASP A 153 -4.49 -22.43 -20.11
C ASP A 153 -5.96 -22.69 -19.79
N LYS A 154 -6.82 -22.72 -20.81
CA LYS A 154 -8.24 -23.06 -20.65
C LYS A 154 -8.40 -24.45 -20.02
N ALA A 155 -7.63 -25.45 -20.46
CA ALA A 155 -7.65 -26.79 -19.89
C ALA A 155 -7.11 -26.85 -18.45
N ARG A 156 -6.02 -26.15 -18.15
CA ARG A 156 -5.48 -26.02 -16.78
C ARG A 156 -6.50 -25.36 -15.85
N ASN A 157 -7.09 -24.24 -16.27
CA ASN A 157 -8.06 -23.50 -15.49
C ASN A 157 -9.33 -24.32 -15.22
N PHE A 158 -9.75 -25.15 -16.19
CA PHE A 158 -10.83 -26.11 -15.98
C PHE A 158 -10.46 -27.19 -14.96
N LYS A 159 -9.25 -27.78 -15.07
CA LYS A 159 -8.76 -28.75 -14.08
C LYS A 159 -8.67 -28.14 -12.68
N ASP A 160 -8.17 -26.91 -12.58
CA ASP A 160 -7.99 -26.23 -11.29
C ASP A 160 -9.34 -25.86 -10.68
N SER A 161 -10.35 -25.49 -11.48
CA SER A 161 -11.72 -25.25 -10.97
C SER A 161 -12.45 -26.53 -10.51
N LEU A 162 -12.12 -27.71 -11.04
CA LEU A 162 -12.65 -28.98 -10.50
C LEU A 162 -12.29 -29.21 -9.02
N VAL A 163 -11.18 -28.64 -8.56
CA VAL A 163 -10.78 -28.68 -7.14
C VAL A 163 -11.78 -27.92 -6.26
N SER A 164 -12.33 -26.81 -6.75
CA SER A 164 -13.36 -26.01 -6.08
C SER A 164 -14.64 -26.83 -5.89
N LEU A 165 -15.08 -27.53 -6.95
CA LEU A 165 -16.24 -28.43 -6.90
C LEU A 165 -16.06 -29.60 -5.93
N ALA A 166 -14.84 -30.11 -5.77
CA ALA A 166 -14.55 -31.20 -4.84
C ALA A 166 -14.49 -30.74 -3.37
N LEU A 167 -14.04 -29.52 -3.11
CA LEU A 167 -13.87 -29.00 -1.74
C LEU A 167 -15.19 -28.67 -1.05
N GLY A 168 -16.23 -28.24 -1.78
CA GLY A 168 -17.54 -27.93 -1.22
C GLY A 168 -18.17 -29.14 -0.48
N PRO A 169 -18.39 -30.29 -1.15
CA PRO A 169 -18.90 -31.49 -0.51
C PRO A 169 -17.99 -32.03 0.60
N VAL A 170 -16.66 -31.87 0.48
CA VAL A 170 -15.71 -32.27 1.54
C VAL A 170 -15.82 -31.36 2.76
N GLY A 171 -16.03 -30.06 2.59
CA GLY A 171 -16.29 -29.11 3.69
C GLY A 171 -17.61 -29.42 4.37
N ALA A 172 -18.68 -29.59 3.59
CA ALA A 172 -19.98 -30.01 4.09
C ALA A 172 -19.89 -31.37 4.80
N TRP A 173 -19.13 -32.35 4.28
CA TRP A 173 -18.90 -33.64 4.94
C TRP A 173 -18.07 -33.50 6.22
N ALA A 174 -16.99 -32.72 6.18
CA ALA A 174 -16.17 -32.43 7.35
C ALA A 174 -17.05 -31.85 8.46
N ASN A 175 -18.06 -31.06 8.10
CA ASN A 175 -19.06 -30.52 9.02
C ASN A 175 -20.34 -31.40 9.18
N SER A 176 -20.49 -32.50 8.43
CA SER A 176 -21.67 -33.38 8.47
C SER A 176 -21.58 -34.38 9.62
N GLY A 177 -22.68 -34.55 10.35
CA GLY A 177 -22.76 -35.43 11.52
C GLY A 177 -22.63 -34.74 12.88
N ALA A 178 -22.80 -33.40 12.94
CA ALA A 178 -22.72 -32.65 14.19
C ALA A 178 -23.84 -31.61 14.31
N THR A 179 -24.45 -31.57 15.49
CA THR A 179 -25.47 -30.62 16.00
C THR A 179 -25.00 -29.15 15.95
N PRO A 180 -25.88 -28.15 16.22
CA PRO A 180 -25.48 -26.74 16.34
C PRO A 180 -24.18 -26.54 17.14
N GLY A 181 -23.25 -25.71 16.63
CA GLY A 181 -21.97 -25.42 17.30
C GLY A 181 -20.67 -25.95 16.65
N ASN A 182 -20.52 -25.84 15.32
CA ASN A 182 -19.37 -26.40 14.59
C ASN A 182 -18.26 -25.40 14.24
N ALA A 183 -18.49 -24.08 14.32
CA ALA A 183 -17.51 -23.08 13.89
C ALA A 183 -16.25 -23.01 14.77
N GLY A 184 -16.20 -23.72 15.90
CA GLY A 184 -14.98 -23.92 16.71
C GLY A 184 -14.30 -25.28 16.57
N ARG A 185 -14.86 -26.21 15.79
CA ARG A 185 -14.34 -27.59 15.65
C ARG A 185 -13.38 -27.78 14.47
N TRP A 186 -13.15 -26.74 13.66
CA TRP A 186 -12.15 -26.79 12.60
C TRP A 186 -10.75 -27.03 13.16
N THR A 187 -10.45 -26.49 14.35
CA THR A 187 -9.18 -26.70 15.08
C THR A 187 -8.93 -28.18 15.42
N GLN A 188 -9.99 -28.94 15.67
CA GLN A 188 -9.93 -30.35 16.06
C GLN A 188 -9.64 -31.29 14.89
N ARG A 189 -9.62 -30.80 13.64
CA ARG A 189 -9.33 -31.64 12.46
C ARG A 189 -7.83 -31.93 12.38
N LYS A 190 -7.47 -33.19 12.14
CA LYS A 190 -6.07 -33.63 12.05
C LYS A 190 -5.37 -33.23 10.75
N LEU A 191 -6.11 -33.06 9.65
CA LEU A 191 -5.54 -32.72 8.34
C LEU A 191 -5.82 -31.26 8.00
N GLY A 192 -4.77 -30.51 7.62
CA GLY A 192 -4.89 -29.08 7.27
C GLY A 192 -5.93 -28.79 6.18
N ILE A 193 -6.07 -29.67 5.19
CA ILE A 193 -7.10 -29.51 4.14
C ILE A 193 -8.54 -29.62 4.68
N LEU A 194 -8.76 -30.42 5.73
CA LEU A 194 -10.07 -30.53 6.37
C LEU A 194 -10.35 -29.32 7.27
N ARG A 195 -9.31 -28.74 7.90
CA ARG A 195 -9.43 -27.45 8.61
C ARG A 195 -9.86 -26.35 7.66
N LEU A 196 -9.17 -26.23 6.53
CA LEU A 196 -9.46 -25.23 5.50
C LEU A 196 -10.87 -25.41 4.91
N ALA A 197 -11.27 -26.66 4.59
CA ALA A 197 -12.61 -26.95 4.09
C ALA A 197 -13.71 -26.61 5.12
N ALA A 198 -13.47 -26.86 6.41
CA ALA A 198 -14.40 -26.51 7.48
C ALA A 198 -14.55 -24.99 7.65
N LEU A 199 -13.45 -24.22 7.55
CA LEU A 199 -13.49 -22.75 7.54
C LEU A 199 -14.27 -22.20 6.33
N GLY A 200 -14.07 -22.78 5.15
CA GLY A 200 -14.83 -22.41 3.95
C GLY A 200 -16.33 -22.67 4.09
N ASP A 201 -16.73 -23.80 4.67
CA ASP A 201 -18.14 -24.09 4.93
C ASP A 201 -18.73 -23.20 6.03
N ALA A 202 -17.99 -22.91 7.10
CA ALA A 202 -18.40 -21.94 8.13
C ALA A 202 -18.68 -20.56 7.52
N ARG A 203 -17.79 -20.08 6.63
CA ARG A 203 -18.02 -18.86 5.85
C ARG A 203 -19.33 -18.91 5.07
N THR A 204 -19.54 -19.97 4.27
CA THR A 204 -20.76 -20.12 3.46
C THR A 204 -22.02 -20.21 4.33
N GLN A 205 -21.95 -20.73 5.55
CA GLN A 205 -23.08 -20.70 6.48
C GLN A 205 -23.35 -19.28 7.01
N MET A 206 -22.32 -18.54 7.41
CA MET A 206 -22.47 -17.14 7.85
C MET A 206 -23.01 -16.25 6.71
N GLU A 207 -22.52 -16.43 5.48
CA GLU A 207 -23.03 -15.75 4.27
C GLU A 207 -24.54 -15.97 4.07
N LYS A 208 -25.07 -17.17 4.37
CA LYS A 208 -26.52 -17.41 4.31
C LYS A 208 -27.29 -16.58 5.33
N GLY A 209 -26.72 -16.40 6.53
CA GLY A 209 -27.27 -15.60 7.62
C GLY A 209 -27.02 -14.09 7.50
N GLU A 210 -26.32 -13.61 6.48
CA GLU A 210 -26.17 -12.16 6.24
C GLU A 210 -27.53 -11.49 6.07
N ARG A 211 -27.82 -10.54 6.94
CA ARG A 211 -28.97 -9.64 6.78
C ARG A 211 -28.73 -8.61 5.69
N ASP A 212 -29.81 -8.26 5.00
CA ASP A 212 -29.90 -7.19 4.02
C ASP A 212 -31.12 -6.31 4.40
N PRO A 213 -30.96 -5.35 5.33
CA PRO A 213 -32.05 -4.50 5.78
C PRO A 213 -32.67 -3.68 4.63
N ASP A 214 -31.89 -3.34 3.61
CA ASP A 214 -32.33 -2.55 2.44
C ASP A 214 -33.25 -3.39 1.54
N GLY A 215 -32.95 -4.68 1.39
CA GLY A 215 -33.77 -5.65 0.67
C GLY A 215 -35.06 -6.06 1.40
N GLU A 216 -35.06 -6.08 2.74
CA GLU A 216 -36.21 -6.47 3.57
C GLU A 216 -37.19 -5.32 3.84
N ARG A 217 -36.71 -4.06 3.90
CA ARG A 217 -37.50 -2.94 4.44
C ARG A 217 -37.72 -1.76 3.50
N GLY A 218 -37.08 -1.71 2.33
CA GLY A 218 -37.38 -0.66 1.35
C GLY A 218 -36.46 0.56 1.38
N ASP A 219 -35.37 0.53 2.16
CA ASP A 219 -34.82 1.75 2.72
C ASP A 219 -33.41 2.07 2.18
N ILE A 220 -33.39 2.98 1.19
CA ILE A 220 -32.58 4.23 1.15
C ILE A 220 -31.18 4.23 0.53
N VAL A 221 -30.50 3.11 0.44
CA VAL A 221 -29.21 3.06 -0.27
C VAL A 221 -29.37 2.26 -1.57
N GLY A 222 -30.15 1.17 -1.52
CA GLY A 222 -30.51 0.35 -2.66
C GLY A 222 -31.68 0.85 -3.53
N GLN A 223 -32.50 1.80 -3.06
CA GLN A 223 -33.77 2.17 -3.72
C GLN A 223 -33.80 3.56 -4.35
N LEU A 224 -32.69 4.30 -4.28
CA LEU A 224 -32.51 5.54 -5.01
C LEU A 224 -32.81 5.30 -6.51
N PRO A 225 -33.46 6.27 -7.21
CA PRO A 225 -33.91 6.07 -8.58
C PRO A 225 -32.79 5.52 -9.46
N LYS A 226 -33.01 4.36 -10.08
CA LYS A 226 -32.05 3.76 -11.01
C LYS A 226 -31.97 4.64 -12.26
N GLY A 227 -31.04 5.59 -12.25
CA GLY A 227 -30.68 6.43 -13.39
C GLY A 227 -29.57 5.82 -14.24
N ALA A 228 -29.17 6.53 -15.30
CA ALA A 228 -27.95 6.19 -16.03
C ALA A 228 -26.76 6.34 -15.09
N THR A 229 -25.88 5.34 -15.06
CA THR A 229 -24.63 5.41 -14.29
C THR A 229 -23.82 6.61 -14.77
N PRO A 230 -23.47 7.58 -13.89
CA PRO A 230 -22.69 8.74 -14.28
C PRO A 230 -21.34 8.31 -14.86
N LYS A 231 -20.79 9.09 -15.80
CA LYS A 231 -19.49 8.77 -16.42
C LYS A 231 -18.38 8.59 -15.39
N TRP A 232 -18.39 9.39 -14.32
CA TRP A 232 -17.40 9.30 -13.25
C TRP A 232 -17.50 8.01 -12.42
N ALA A 233 -18.64 7.36 -12.38
CA ALA A 233 -18.80 6.13 -11.61
C ALA A 233 -18.09 4.93 -12.27
N ASP A 234 -17.77 4.99 -13.58
CA ASP A 234 -16.96 3.95 -14.22
C ASP A 234 -15.45 4.14 -14.00
N SER A 235 -15.02 5.30 -13.51
CA SER A 235 -13.60 5.66 -13.42
C SER A 235 -12.87 5.06 -12.22
N GLY A 236 -13.59 4.74 -11.14
CA GLY A 236 -13.01 4.33 -9.87
C GLY A 236 -13.93 4.60 -8.69
N PHE A 237 -13.33 4.83 -7.52
CA PHE A 237 -14.06 5.09 -6.29
C PHE A 237 -14.60 6.52 -6.28
N SER A 238 -15.90 6.65 -6.00
CA SER A 238 -16.54 7.94 -5.77
C SER A 238 -16.15 8.51 -4.40
N PRO A 239 -16.38 9.82 -4.14
CA PRO A 239 -16.02 10.43 -2.87
C PRO A 239 -16.74 9.79 -1.68
N ASP A 240 -18.02 9.44 -1.84
CA ASP A 240 -18.88 8.91 -0.77
C ASP A 240 -19.16 7.40 -0.88
N GLY A 241 -18.55 6.69 -1.82
CA GLY A 241 -18.76 5.26 -2.03
C GLY A 241 -19.99 4.90 -2.87
N ALA A 242 -20.73 5.88 -3.40
CA ALA A 242 -21.86 5.64 -4.30
C ALA A 242 -21.46 5.07 -5.68
N HIS A 243 -22.38 4.34 -6.31
CA HIS A 243 -22.30 3.78 -7.66
C HIS A 243 -21.11 2.82 -7.94
N LEU A 244 -20.45 2.32 -6.90
CA LEU A 244 -19.44 1.27 -7.04
C LEU A 244 -20.04 0.01 -7.68
N ASP A 245 -21.25 -0.33 -7.25
CA ASP A 245 -22.08 -1.37 -7.84
C ASP A 245 -23.54 -0.88 -7.93
N THR A 246 -24.11 -0.87 -9.13
CA THR A 246 -25.47 -0.35 -9.36
C THR A 246 -26.54 -1.45 -9.30
N ARG A 247 -26.15 -2.70 -9.03
CA ARG A 247 -27.06 -3.85 -8.97
C ARG A 247 -28.05 -3.72 -7.83
N PHE A 248 -27.56 -3.42 -6.63
CA PHE A 248 -28.40 -3.24 -5.45
C PHE A 248 -28.94 -1.82 -5.32
N GLY A 249 -28.34 -0.85 -5.98
CA GLY A 249 -28.79 0.54 -6.09
C GLY A 249 -27.59 1.49 -6.08
N PRO A 250 -27.74 2.76 -6.48
CA PRO A 250 -26.60 3.67 -6.59
C PRO A 250 -26.00 4.06 -5.24
N GLY A 251 -26.67 3.78 -4.12
CA GLY A 251 -26.10 4.02 -2.81
C GLY A 251 -25.23 2.89 -2.27
N GLU A 252 -25.25 1.66 -2.81
CA GLU A 252 -24.61 0.51 -2.14
C GLU A 252 -23.20 0.83 -1.61
N GLY A 253 -22.97 0.56 -0.32
CA GLY A 253 -21.70 0.78 0.36
C GLY A 253 -21.31 2.24 0.62
N ARG A 254 -22.20 3.19 0.31
CA ARG A 254 -22.03 4.63 0.56
C ARG A 254 -22.06 4.95 2.05
N VAL A 255 -21.47 6.09 2.40
CA VAL A 255 -21.69 6.75 3.69
C VAL A 255 -23.19 6.86 4.01
N GLY A 256 -23.55 6.63 5.26
CA GLY A 256 -24.94 6.68 5.74
C GLY A 256 -25.65 5.33 5.77
N GLN A 257 -25.01 4.26 5.30
CA GLN A 257 -25.54 2.90 5.45
C GLN A 257 -25.64 2.50 6.93
N GLU A 258 -26.64 1.68 7.28
CA GLU A 258 -26.85 1.23 8.67
C GLU A 258 -25.81 0.18 9.11
N PHE A 259 -25.53 0.15 10.42
CA PHE A 259 -24.99 -1.06 11.05
C PHE A 259 -26.06 -2.16 11.03
N VAL A 260 -25.61 -3.42 10.97
CA VAL A 260 -26.48 -4.59 10.95
C VAL A 260 -25.94 -5.73 11.81
N ASP A 261 -26.82 -6.54 12.38
CA ASP A 261 -26.42 -7.76 13.10
C ASP A 261 -26.66 -9.02 12.24
N HIS A 262 -25.60 -9.53 11.60
CA HIS A 262 -25.65 -10.74 10.77
C HIS A 262 -25.89 -12.01 11.61
N GLY A 263 -26.39 -13.09 10.99
CA GLY A 263 -26.45 -14.43 11.61
C GLY A 263 -27.54 -14.64 12.67
N LEU A 264 -28.28 -13.61 13.06
CA LEU A 264 -29.41 -13.70 13.98
C LEU A 264 -30.71 -14.07 13.26
N THR A 265 -31.70 -14.60 14.01
CA THR A 265 -33.00 -14.99 13.45
C THR A 265 -33.68 -13.82 12.73
N GLU A 266 -34.42 -14.08 11.64
CA GLU A 266 -35.07 -13.05 10.78
C GLU A 266 -35.90 -12.01 11.57
N GLY A 267 -36.53 -12.41 12.67
CA GLY A 267 -37.31 -11.53 13.55
C GLY A 267 -36.52 -10.73 14.60
N TYR A 268 -35.21 -10.96 14.78
CA TYR A 268 -34.42 -10.24 15.80
C TYR A 268 -34.38 -8.75 15.48
N ARG A 269 -34.69 -7.93 16.48
CA ARG A 269 -34.62 -6.46 16.41
C ARG A 269 -33.76 -6.02 17.59
N PRO A 270 -32.71 -5.22 17.36
CA PRO A 270 -31.93 -4.69 18.46
C PRO A 270 -32.81 -3.77 19.32
N GLU A 271 -32.69 -3.88 20.64
CA GLU A 271 -33.37 -3.03 21.61
C GLU A 271 -32.34 -2.41 22.55
N ASP A 272 -32.44 -1.11 22.82
CA ASP A 272 -31.54 -0.41 23.74
C ASP A 272 -31.54 -1.07 25.14
N GLN A 273 -30.42 -1.70 25.50
CA GLN A 273 -30.19 -2.33 26.79
C GLN A 273 -29.41 -1.45 27.77
N SER A 274 -29.06 -0.23 27.37
CA SER A 274 -28.20 0.66 28.15
C SER A 274 -28.84 1.15 29.45
N GLN A 275 -30.15 1.03 29.58
CA GLN A 275 -30.92 1.32 30.80
C GLN A 275 -31.43 0.05 31.49
N ASN A 276 -30.98 -1.13 31.07
CA ASN A 276 -31.43 -2.39 31.66
C ASN A 276 -30.88 -2.53 33.10
N PRO A 277 -31.75 -2.55 34.14
CA PRO A 277 -31.30 -2.65 35.53
C PRO A 277 -30.71 -4.02 35.90
N GLU A 278 -30.84 -5.02 35.04
CA GLU A 278 -30.23 -6.34 35.22
C GLU A 278 -28.76 -6.40 34.77
N LEU A 279 -28.29 -5.37 34.05
CA LEU A 279 -26.90 -5.25 33.64
C LEU A 279 -26.09 -4.44 34.66
N PRO A 280 -24.82 -4.79 34.92
CA PRO A 280 -23.94 -3.98 35.76
C PRO A 280 -23.65 -2.63 35.08
N SER A 281 -23.29 -1.63 35.91
CA SER A 281 -22.78 -0.36 35.38
C SER A 281 -21.54 -0.58 34.52
N GLU A 282 -21.38 0.22 33.47
CA GLU A 282 -20.22 0.14 32.57
C GLU A 282 -18.92 0.35 33.36
N ALA A 283 -18.91 1.31 34.29
CA ALA A 283 -17.78 1.59 35.17
C ALA A 283 -17.37 0.38 36.03
N ASP A 284 -18.32 -0.36 36.60
CA ASP A 284 -18.02 -1.56 37.41
C ASP A 284 -17.38 -2.67 36.57
N VAL A 285 -17.85 -2.86 35.34
CA VAL A 285 -17.29 -3.84 34.40
C VAL A 285 -15.86 -3.45 34.01
N VAL A 286 -15.64 -2.18 33.65
CA VAL A 286 -14.33 -1.66 33.27
C VAL A 286 -13.33 -1.71 34.43
N LYS A 287 -13.76 -1.41 35.65
CA LYS A 287 -12.95 -1.54 36.87
C LYS A 287 -12.54 -2.99 37.13
N ALA A 288 -13.40 -3.95 36.78
CA ALA A 288 -13.13 -5.37 37.01
C ALA A 288 -12.25 -6.02 35.94
N PHE A 289 -12.43 -5.64 34.66
CA PHE A 289 -11.87 -6.38 33.52
C PHE A 289 -11.25 -5.50 32.42
N GLY A 290 -11.19 -4.18 32.59
CA GLY A 290 -10.81 -3.27 31.52
C GLY A 290 -9.31 -3.02 31.39
N TYR A 291 -8.83 -2.05 32.14
CA TYR A 291 -7.47 -1.51 32.00
C TYR A 291 -6.41 -2.35 32.71
N ARG A 292 -5.19 -2.30 32.18
CA ARG A 292 -4.01 -2.91 32.81
C ARG A 292 -3.60 -2.21 34.10
N ASP A 293 -2.99 -2.97 35.00
CA ASP A 293 -2.44 -2.50 36.27
C ASP A 293 -0.95 -2.18 36.13
N GLY A 294 -0.65 -1.08 35.43
CA GLY A 294 0.70 -0.51 35.30
C GLY A 294 1.69 -1.28 34.41
N LYS A 295 1.33 -2.47 33.90
CA LYS A 295 2.18 -3.25 32.98
C LYS A 295 1.38 -3.83 31.82
N THR A 296 1.88 -3.63 30.60
CA THR A 296 1.36 -4.27 29.39
C THR A 296 1.56 -5.79 29.46
N ILE A 297 0.49 -6.54 29.26
CA ILE A 297 0.60 -7.95 28.90
C ILE A 297 0.94 -7.97 27.41
N GLU A 298 2.16 -8.36 27.06
CA GLU A 298 2.66 -8.33 25.69
C GLU A 298 2.18 -9.53 24.88
N ALA A 299 1.91 -9.33 23.60
CA ALA A 299 1.73 -10.40 22.63
C ALA A 299 3.09 -11.04 22.35
N MET A 300 3.07 -12.36 22.11
CA MET A 300 4.30 -13.12 21.91
C MET A 300 4.99 -12.82 20.57
N THR A 301 4.23 -12.62 19.49
CA THR A 301 4.75 -12.64 18.11
C THR A 301 4.78 -11.28 17.42
N ALA A 302 3.79 -10.43 17.68
CA ALA A 302 3.57 -9.19 16.91
C ALA A 302 4.24 -7.97 17.53
N SER A 303 4.68 -7.05 16.68
CA SER A 303 5.11 -5.70 17.06
C SER A 303 3.94 -4.72 17.09
N PHE A 304 4.13 -3.59 17.76
CA PHE A 304 3.13 -2.53 17.89
C PHE A 304 2.76 -1.90 16.53
N HIS A 305 3.60 -2.07 15.51
CA HIS A 305 3.28 -1.71 14.12
C HIS A 305 1.95 -2.32 13.65
N ALA A 306 1.60 -3.51 14.13
CA ALA A 306 0.32 -4.14 13.81
C ALA A 306 -0.90 -3.33 14.32
N ALA A 307 -0.80 -2.60 15.43
CA ALA A 307 -1.91 -1.81 15.97
C ALA A 307 -2.21 -0.57 15.09
N ALA A 308 -1.17 0.18 14.71
CA ALA A 308 -1.31 1.34 13.83
C ALA A 308 -1.88 0.94 12.46
N HIS A 309 -1.41 -0.19 11.91
CA HIS A 309 -1.96 -0.73 10.67
C HIS A 309 -3.44 -1.15 10.81
N LEU A 310 -3.84 -1.75 11.93
CA LEU A 310 -5.23 -2.11 12.18
C LEU A 310 -6.15 -0.90 12.24
N GLN A 311 -5.72 0.16 12.93
CA GLN A 311 -6.55 1.35 13.12
C GLN A 311 -6.91 2.02 11.78
N GLN A 312 -6.00 2.00 10.79
CA GLN A 312 -6.33 2.45 9.43
C GLN A 312 -7.50 1.70 8.80
N LEU A 313 -7.55 0.36 8.94
CA LEU A 313 -8.67 -0.41 8.39
C LEU A 313 -9.98 0.05 9.02
N VAL A 314 -10.00 0.28 10.33
CA VAL A 314 -11.21 0.73 11.03
C VAL A 314 -11.58 2.16 10.61
N HIS A 315 -10.59 3.05 10.40
CA HIS A 315 -10.80 4.40 9.84
C HIS A 315 -11.32 4.38 8.39
N ASP A 316 -11.13 3.28 7.67
CA ASP A 316 -11.57 3.10 6.28
C ASP A 316 -13.00 2.57 6.17
N VAL A 317 -13.28 1.43 6.83
CA VAL A 317 -14.49 0.63 6.48
C VAL A 317 -15.62 0.68 7.51
N ALA A 318 -15.40 1.23 8.71
CA ALA A 318 -16.43 1.25 9.74
C ALA A 318 -16.18 2.33 10.81
N GLN A 319 -16.77 3.50 10.61
CA GLN A 319 -16.87 4.54 11.62
C GLN A 319 -18.32 4.87 11.85
N THR A 320 -18.73 5.06 13.10
CA THR A 320 -20.09 5.50 13.37
C THR A 320 -20.23 6.99 13.15
N ALA A 321 -21.29 7.40 12.48
CA ALA A 321 -21.68 8.78 12.31
C ALA A 321 -22.10 9.35 13.69
N PRO A 322 -21.43 10.38 14.22
CA PRO A 322 -21.86 11.00 15.47
C PRO A 322 -23.10 11.87 15.25
N ASP A 323 -23.97 11.95 16.25
CA ASP A 323 -25.02 12.95 16.31
C ASP A 323 -24.42 14.31 16.70
N ASN A 324 -24.65 15.35 15.88
CA ASN A 324 -24.10 16.68 16.14
C ASN A 324 -24.81 17.44 17.27
N ALA A 325 -26.04 17.04 17.63
CA ALA A 325 -26.89 17.75 18.58
C ALA A 325 -27.17 16.97 19.86
N LEU A 326 -27.06 15.63 19.84
CA LEU A 326 -27.40 14.79 20.98
C LEU A 326 -26.17 14.15 21.61
N LYS A 327 -26.12 14.25 22.94
CA LYS A 327 -25.28 13.47 23.84
C LYS A 327 -26.13 12.47 24.63
N HIS A 328 -25.47 11.52 25.28
CA HIS A 328 -26.09 10.62 26.26
C HIS A 328 -25.31 10.66 27.57
N ALA A 329 -26.05 10.46 28.66
CA ALA A 329 -25.51 10.42 30.01
C ALA A 329 -24.91 9.05 30.33
N ILE A 330 -23.76 9.05 30.97
CA ILE A 330 -23.05 7.87 31.47
C ILE A 330 -22.85 8.06 32.97
N PRO A 331 -23.39 7.17 33.83
CA PRO A 331 -23.18 7.28 35.26
C PRO A 331 -21.69 7.23 35.61
N ILE A 332 -21.21 8.21 36.38
CA ILE A 332 -19.82 8.20 36.84
C ILE A 332 -19.61 7.20 37.98
N ASP A 333 -18.37 6.77 38.23
CA ASP A 333 -18.05 5.94 39.41
C ASP A 333 -18.51 6.67 40.68
N PRO A 334 -19.38 6.07 41.53
CA PRO A 334 -19.85 6.67 42.78
C PRO A 334 -18.74 7.03 43.77
N ASN A 335 -17.54 6.47 43.59
CA ASN A 335 -16.36 6.74 44.41
C ASN A 335 -15.40 7.75 43.78
N SER A 336 -15.72 8.33 42.62
CA SER A 336 -14.89 9.33 41.96
C SER A 336 -14.90 10.67 42.68
N GLU A 337 -13.87 11.48 42.44
CA GLU A 337 -13.79 12.87 42.89
C GLU A 337 -14.97 13.69 42.34
N TRP A 338 -15.40 13.41 41.11
CA TRP A 338 -16.56 14.06 40.50
C TRP A 338 -17.87 13.73 41.21
N ALA A 339 -18.08 12.47 41.62
CA ALA A 339 -19.25 12.07 42.39
C ALA A 339 -19.28 12.74 43.76
N ALA A 340 -18.12 12.91 44.39
CA ALA A 340 -18.01 13.63 45.65
C ALA A 340 -18.28 15.14 45.54
N LEU A 341 -18.18 15.71 44.33
CA LEU A 341 -18.58 17.08 43.99
C LEU A 341 -20.03 17.18 43.48
N GLY A 342 -20.78 16.07 43.50
CA GLY A 342 -22.21 16.05 43.12
C GLY A 342 -22.48 15.90 41.61
N VAL A 343 -21.46 15.67 40.79
CA VAL A 343 -21.65 15.22 39.41
C VAL A 343 -22.25 13.82 39.43
N LYS A 344 -23.17 13.54 38.52
CA LYS A 344 -23.86 12.25 38.40
C LYS A 344 -23.56 11.55 37.09
N PHE A 345 -23.28 12.32 36.04
CA PHE A 345 -23.14 11.82 34.69
C PHE A 345 -21.98 12.51 33.97
N ASP A 346 -21.18 11.72 33.28
CA ASP A 346 -20.39 12.18 32.13
C ASP A 346 -21.26 12.14 30.88
N TRP A 347 -20.90 12.92 29.86
CA TRP A 347 -21.70 13.06 28.64
C TRP A 347 -20.87 12.85 27.38
N SER A 348 -21.35 12.00 26.48
CA SER A 348 -20.72 11.71 25.19
C SER A 348 -21.72 11.86 24.05
N ARG A 349 -21.29 12.26 22.84
CA ARG A 349 -22.17 12.27 21.65
C ARG A 349 -22.73 10.88 21.43
N SER A 350 -24.01 10.88 21.10
CA SER A 350 -24.73 9.70 20.68
C SER A 350 -24.33 9.35 19.25
N ASP A 351 -24.56 8.10 18.88
CA ASP A 351 -24.52 7.73 17.46
C ASP A 351 -25.74 8.36 16.76
N ALA A 352 -25.54 8.91 15.57
CA ALA A 352 -26.63 9.49 14.80
C ALA A 352 -27.63 8.38 14.44
N PRO A 353 -28.91 8.51 14.83
CA PRO A 353 -29.93 7.56 14.42
C PRO A 353 -30.09 7.63 12.90
N HIS A 354 -30.49 6.53 12.29
CA HIS A 354 -30.78 6.54 10.86
C HIS A 354 -31.87 7.57 10.54
N ALA A 355 -31.53 8.59 9.75
CA ALA A 355 -32.35 9.81 9.60
C ALA A 355 -33.74 9.55 8.97
N LEU A 356 -33.93 8.37 8.42
CA LEU A 356 -35.15 7.96 7.72
C LEU A 356 -35.92 6.87 8.46
N ARG A 357 -35.40 6.36 9.58
CA ARG A 357 -36.02 5.31 10.38
C ARG A 357 -35.97 5.68 11.86
N ALA A 358 -37.13 5.94 12.44
CA ALA A 358 -37.24 6.25 13.87
C ALA A 358 -36.90 5.05 14.78
N ASP A 359 -36.87 3.83 14.23
CA ASP A 359 -36.46 2.58 14.89
C ASP A 359 -35.07 2.08 14.46
N GLY A 360 -34.35 2.87 13.66
CA GLY A 360 -33.15 2.44 12.93
C GLY A 360 -31.90 2.31 13.80
N GLU A 361 -30.97 1.47 13.33
CA GLU A 361 -29.62 1.36 13.91
C GLU A 361 -28.79 2.63 13.60
N GLY A 362 -27.60 2.76 14.20
CA GLY A 362 -26.69 3.87 13.86
C GLY A 362 -26.23 3.81 12.40
N MET A 363 -25.78 4.94 11.85
CA MET A 363 -25.25 5.02 10.48
C MET A 363 -23.71 4.99 10.45
N HIS A 364 -23.15 4.49 9.34
CA HIS A 364 -21.74 4.65 9.01
C HIS A 364 -21.44 6.09 8.59
N GLY A 365 -20.42 6.70 9.20
CA GLY A 365 -19.86 8.00 8.86
C GLY A 365 -18.70 7.94 7.87
N THR A 366 -18.32 6.74 7.44
CA THR A 366 -17.37 6.47 6.35
C THR A 366 -18.01 5.57 5.30
N THR A 367 -17.37 5.41 4.15
CA THR A 367 -17.76 4.36 3.21
C THR A 367 -17.54 2.98 3.88
N VAL A 368 -18.33 1.96 3.52
CA VAL A 368 -18.13 0.59 4.05
C VAL A 368 -17.22 -0.24 3.15
N TRP A 369 -16.89 0.32 1.99
CA TRP A 369 -16.00 -0.26 1.01
C TRP A 369 -14.57 -0.24 1.52
N TRP A 370 -13.79 -1.24 1.10
CA TRP A 370 -12.35 -1.13 1.23
C TRP A 370 -11.82 -0.25 0.08
N ASP A 371 -11.74 1.06 0.32
CA ASP A 371 -11.44 2.07 -0.71
C ASP A 371 -10.41 3.12 -0.26
N MET A 372 -9.79 2.92 0.91
CA MET A 372 -8.79 3.79 1.54
C MET A 372 -9.35 5.19 1.85
N SER A 373 -10.63 5.32 2.19
CA SER A 373 -11.30 6.57 2.57
C SER A 373 -10.63 7.28 3.75
N HIS A 374 -9.89 6.57 4.62
CA HIS A 374 -9.07 7.21 5.65
C HIS A 374 -7.99 8.15 5.08
N LEU A 375 -7.56 7.91 3.83
CA LEU A 375 -6.64 8.77 3.08
C LEU A 375 -7.38 9.75 2.16
N TYR A 376 -8.43 9.28 1.46
CA TYR A 376 -9.07 10.02 0.37
C TYR A 376 -10.35 10.79 0.76
N GLY A 377 -10.92 10.52 1.92
CA GLY A 377 -12.17 11.10 2.39
C GLY A 377 -13.37 10.21 2.07
N SER A 378 -14.48 10.51 2.75
CA SER A 378 -15.79 9.89 2.55
C SER A 378 -16.82 10.90 2.01
N ASP A 379 -16.35 12.04 1.51
CA ASP A 379 -17.18 13.10 0.92
C ASP A 379 -16.35 13.93 -0.08
N ILE A 380 -17.04 14.73 -0.89
CA ILE A 380 -16.41 15.47 -1.99
C ILE A 380 -15.58 16.67 -1.50
N GLU A 381 -15.93 17.24 -0.35
CA GLU A 381 -15.18 18.32 0.29
C GLU A 381 -13.82 17.83 0.79
N THR A 382 -13.79 16.73 1.53
CA THR A 382 -12.59 16.11 2.05
C THR A 382 -11.70 15.62 0.91
N LEU A 383 -12.27 14.98 -0.13
CA LEU A 383 -11.50 14.58 -1.31
C LEU A 383 -10.87 15.76 -2.04
N ALA A 384 -11.58 16.89 -2.15
CA ALA A 384 -11.03 18.11 -2.74
C ALA A 384 -9.96 18.73 -1.84
N GLU A 385 -10.14 18.71 -0.52
CA GLU A 385 -9.21 19.25 0.46
C GLU A 385 -7.86 18.53 0.42
N VAL A 386 -7.85 17.18 0.45
CA VAL A 386 -6.59 16.40 0.36
C VAL A 386 -5.90 16.50 -1.01
N ARG A 387 -6.58 17.06 -2.02
CA ARG A 387 -6.05 17.30 -3.37
C ARG A 387 -5.83 18.79 -3.68
N SER A 388 -5.89 19.66 -2.67
CA SER A 388 -5.70 21.10 -2.83
C SER A 388 -4.53 21.60 -1.98
N ARG A 389 -3.82 22.60 -2.49
CA ARG A 389 -2.87 23.40 -1.71
C ARG A 389 -3.63 24.30 -0.71
N PRO A 390 -2.94 24.90 0.28
CA PRO A 390 -3.56 25.78 1.26
C PRO A 390 -4.27 27.01 0.65
N ASP A 391 -3.88 27.43 -0.55
CA ASP A 391 -4.53 28.51 -1.31
C ASP A 391 -5.80 28.05 -2.07
N GLY A 392 -6.18 26.78 -1.94
CA GLY A 392 -7.33 26.17 -2.61
C GLY A 392 -7.07 25.72 -4.05
N THR A 393 -5.84 25.84 -4.56
CA THR A 393 -5.51 25.39 -5.92
C THR A 393 -5.31 23.87 -5.97
N PRO A 394 -5.79 23.17 -7.01
CA PRO A 394 -5.57 21.74 -7.17
C PRO A 394 -4.08 21.37 -7.28
N VAL A 395 -3.71 20.24 -6.68
CA VAL A 395 -2.40 19.62 -6.90
C VAL A 395 -2.42 18.87 -8.24
N PRO A 396 -1.48 19.16 -9.16
CA PRO A 396 -1.48 18.57 -10.50
C PRO A 396 -0.99 17.11 -10.49
N GLY A 397 -1.19 16.42 -11.61
CA GLY A 397 -0.67 15.07 -11.83
C GLY A 397 -1.40 13.97 -11.07
N GLY A 398 -2.61 14.27 -10.58
CA GLY A 398 -3.43 13.30 -9.84
C GLY A 398 -2.92 13.02 -8.42
N LYS A 399 -2.11 13.91 -7.84
CA LYS A 399 -1.48 13.74 -6.53
C LYS A 399 -2.35 14.23 -5.37
N LEU A 400 -1.98 13.81 -4.16
CA LEU A 400 -2.39 14.37 -2.88
C LEU A 400 -1.46 15.50 -2.48
N TYR A 401 -1.98 16.49 -1.76
CA TYR A 401 -1.16 17.53 -1.15
C TYR A 401 -0.43 16.99 0.08
N LEU A 402 0.89 17.19 0.12
CA LEU A 402 1.75 16.94 1.27
C LEU A 402 2.55 18.22 1.54
N GLU A 403 2.74 18.53 2.82
CA GLU A 403 3.58 19.65 3.24
C GLU A 403 5.04 19.26 3.08
N GLU A 404 5.74 19.95 2.18
CA GLU A 404 7.19 19.76 1.97
C GLU A 404 7.96 20.17 3.23
N THR A 405 9.06 19.47 3.50
CA THR A 405 10.02 19.89 4.52
C THR A 405 11.26 20.44 3.83
N GLU A 406 12.06 21.24 4.55
CA GLU A 406 13.28 21.85 4.00
C GLU A 406 14.29 20.81 3.44
N ASP A 407 14.14 19.52 3.81
CA ASP A 407 14.81 18.38 3.20
C ASP A 407 14.00 17.83 1.99
N ASP A 408 14.42 18.24 0.81
CA ASP A 408 13.86 17.96 -0.53
C ASP A 408 13.74 16.48 -0.95
N GLY A 409 14.23 15.55 -0.12
CA GLY A 409 14.19 14.10 -0.36
C GLY A 409 13.14 13.32 0.44
N SER A 410 12.44 13.96 1.40
CA SER A 410 11.57 13.26 2.35
C SER A 410 10.21 12.85 1.77
N GLY A 411 9.69 13.52 0.74
CA GLY A 411 8.35 13.25 0.18
C GLY A 411 7.19 13.89 0.96
N GLY A 412 7.47 14.74 1.96
CA GLY A 412 6.49 15.56 2.69
C GLY A 412 5.66 14.83 3.75
N PHE A 413 4.95 15.57 4.60
CA PHE A 413 4.05 15.03 5.65
C PHE A 413 2.61 15.46 5.40
N LEU A 414 1.66 14.90 6.16
CA LEU A 414 0.27 15.36 6.07
C LEU A 414 0.17 16.85 6.42
N PRO A 415 -0.64 17.63 5.69
CA PRO A 415 -0.74 19.06 5.93
C PRO A 415 -1.58 19.37 7.17
N LEU A 416 -1.38 20.56 7.73
CA LEU A 416 -2.25 21.14 8.74
C LEU A 416 -3.17 22.20 8.13
N LYS A 417 -4.39 22.32 8.64
CA LYS A 417 -5.30 23.44 8.35
C LYS A 417 -5.70 24.17 9.62
N GLU A 418 -5.94 25.47 9.49
CA GLU A 418 -6.55 26.27 10.57
C GLU A 418 -8.08 26.18 10.48
N VAL A 419 -8.73 25.92 11.60
CA VAL A 419 -10.19 25.88 11.74
C VAL A 419 -10.62 26.76 12.91
N PRO A 420 -11.73 27.52 12.77
CA PRO A 420 -12.27 28.29 13.87
C PRO A 420 -12.89 27.37 14.94
N VAL A 421 -12.59 27.65 16.20
CA VAL A 421 -13.14 27.00 17.39
C VAL A 421 -13.72 28.05 18.34
N GLY A 422 -14.65 27.62 19.20
CA GLY A 422 -15.32 28.50 20.15
C GLY A 422 -16.28 29.51 19.51
N GLU A 423 -16.98 30.28 20.33
CA GLU A 423 -17.84 31.38 19.87
C GLU A 423 -17.03 32.62 19.45
N ASP A 424 -15.81 32.76 19.97
CA ASP A 424 -14.86 33.82 19.65
C ASP A 424 -14.12 33.60 18.32
N GLY A 425 -14.25 32.40 17.74
CA GLY A 425 -13.68 32.06 16.43
C GLY A 425 -12.15 31.94 16.44
N GLN A 426 -11.55 31.58 17.58
CA GLN A 426 -10.11 31.32 17.65
C GLN A 426 -9.70 30.25 16.64
N LEU A 427 -8.53 30.42 16.02
CA LEU A 427 -8.03 29.45 15.05
C LEU A 427 -7.21 28.38 15.76
N GLN A 428 -7.55 27.12 15.51
CA GLN A 428 -6.80 25.94 15.94
C GLN A 428 -6.37 25.12 14.73
N LYS A 429 -5.27 24.36 14.86
CA LYS A 429 -4.78 23.52 13.76
C LYS A 429 -5.37 22.12 13.82
N GLN A 430 -5.59 21.52 12.66
CA GLN A 430 -5.98 20.11 12.50
C GLN A 430 -5.17 19.45 11.39
N ILE A 431 -4.86 18.16 11.59
CA ILE A 431 -4.27 17.30 10.55
C ILE A 431 -5.30 17.07 9.44
N VAL A 432 -4.85 17.23 8.20
CA VAL A 432 -5.66 17.03 6.98
C VAL A 432 -5.35 15.66 6.38
N THR A 433 -6.38 14.83 6.31
CA THR A 433 -6.40 13.50 5.67
C THR A 433 -7.85 13.11 5.43
N GLY A 434 -8.10 11.99 4.75
CA GLY A 434 -9.46 11.49 4.53
C GLY A 434 -10.30 11.26 5.81
N PHE A 435 -9.72 10.68 6.85
CA PHE A 435 -10.33 10.56 8.17
C PHE A 435 -9.30 10.86 9.27
N GLY A 436 -9.47 12.00 9.95
CA GLY A 436 -8.47 12.56 10.87
C GLY A 436 -8.90 12.65 12.34
N ARG A 437 -9.85 11.83 12.82
CA ARG A 437 -10.22 11.78 14.24
C ARG A 437 -9.32 10.81 15.01
N ASN A 438 -9.00 11.13 16.26
CA ASN A 438 -8.25 10.25 17.18
C ASN A 438 -6.88 9.83 16.61
N MET A 439 -6.16 10.79 16.04
CA MET A 439 -4.87 10.55 15.39
C MET A 439 -3.76 10.37 16.43
N THR A 440 -2.78 9.55 16.08
CA THR A 440 -1.52 9.38 16.82
C THR A 440 -0.36 9.36 15.83
N ALA A 441 0.86 9.66 16.27
CA ALA A 441 2.05 9.62 15.41
C ALA A 441 2.24 8.26 14.70
N PRO A 442 2.05 7.10 15.37
CA PRO A 442 2.03 5.79 14.71
C PRO A 442 1.01 5.66 13.57
N LEU A 443 -0.21 6.15 13.77
CA LEU A 443 -1.27 6.09 12.77
C LEU A 443 -1.01 7.09 11.62
N GLU A 444 -0.57 8.29 11.95
CA GLU A 444 -0.22 9.31 10.98
C GLU A 444 0.96 8.88 10.09
N ALA A 445 1.93 8.15 10.66
CA ALA A 445 3.02 7.54 9.90
C ALA A 445 2.49 6.62 8.80
N GLU A 446 1.46 5.82 9.10
CA GLU A 446 0.82 4.99 8.08
C GLU A 446 0.11 5.81 6.99
N HIS A 447 -0.70 6.80 7.37
CA HIS A 447 -1.37 7.67 6.41
C HIS A 447 -0.35 8.38 5.50
N THR A 448 0.73 8.89 6.09
CA THR A 448 1.83 9.55 5.38
C THR A 448 2.53 8.60 4.42
N LEU A 449 2.82 7.36 4.85
CA LEU A 449 3.46 6.35 4.00
C LEU A 449 2.62 6.06 2.75
N TYR A 450 1.31 5.84 2.91
CA TYR A 450 0.43 5.56 1.78
C TYR A 450 0.14 6.79 0.92
N ALA A 451 0.15 8.00 1.50
CA ALA A 451 0.06 9.26 0.74
C ALA A 451 1.30 9.48 -0.14
N ARG A 452 2.51 9.28 0.40
CA ARG A 452 3.77 9.31 -0.36
C ARG A 452 3.76 8.24 -1.45
N HIS A 453 3.25 7.05 -1.15
CA HIS A 453 3.13 5.99 -2.14
C HIS A 453 2.12 6.33 -3.23
N HIS A 454 0.98 6.96 -2.91
CA HIS A 454 0.03 7.44 -3.90
C HIS A 454 0.71 8.41 -4.88
N ASN A 455 1.43 9.41 -4.35
CA ASN A 455 2.09 10.41 -5.18
C ASN A 455 3.18 9.78 -6.08
N TRP A 456 3.93 8.82 -5.55
CA TRP A 456 4.91 8.07 -6.35
C TRP A 456 4.24 7.23 -7.44
N VAL A 457 3.13 6.55 -7.14
CA VAL A 457 2.36 5.81 -8.16
C VAL A 457 1.80 6.76 -9.21
N ALA A 458 1.29 7.92 -8.81
CA ALA A 458 0.78 8.94 -9.73
C ALA A 458 1.87 9.45 -10.67
N ASP A 459 3.10 9.66 -10.18
CA ASP A 459 4.26 10.01 -11.01
C ASP A 459 4.59 8.92 -12.03
N VAL A 460 4.66 7.65 -11.59
CA VAL A 460 4.90 6.51 -12.48
C VAL A 460 3.81 6.41 -13.55
N LEU A 461 2.54 6.61 -13.19
CA LEU A 461 1.43 6.59 -14.13
C LEU A 461 1.46 7.78 -15.08
N LYS A 462 1.81 8.98 -14.62
CA LYS A 462 1.90 10.17 -15.48
C LYS A 462 3.02 10.05 -16.50
N GLU A 463 4.18 9.52 -16.09
CA GLU A 463 5.30 9.23 -16.97
C GLU A 463 4.91 8.20 -18.02
N ARG A 464 4.24 7.11 -17.59
CA ARG A 464 3.85 6.02 -18.47
C ARG A 464 2.72 6.39 -19.43
N TYR A 465 1.78 7.20 -18.97
CA TYR A 465 0.60 7.62 -19.70
C TYR A 465 0.46 9.15 -19.71
N PRO A 466 1.32 9.88 -20.45
CA PRO A 466 1.35 11.34 -20.43
C PRO A 466 0.03 12.01 -20.82
N ASP A 467 -0.76 11.35 -21.67
CA ASP A 467 -2.06 11.84 -22.17
C ASP A 467 -3.23 11.61 -21.20
N TRP A 468 -3.01 10.90 -20.09
CA TRP A 468 -4.04 10.73 -19.07
C TRP A 468 -4.25 12.04 -18.30
N SER A 469 -5.51 12.33 -18.01
CA SER A 469 -5.90 13.46 -17.19
C SER A 469 -5.52 13.21 -15.72
N ASP A 470 -5.38 14.30 -14.96
CA ASP A 470 -5.05 14.24 -13.54
C ASP A 470 -6.05 13.37 -12.75
N ASN A 471 -7.35 13.47 -13.07
CA ASN A 471 -8.37 12.67 -12.39
C ASN A 471 -8.33 11.20 -12.78
N GLN A 472 -7.96 10.87 -14.02
CA GLN A 472 -7.75 9.48 -14.42
C GLN A 472 -6.55 8.86 -13.70
N ILE A 473 -5.43 9.60 -13.63
CA ILE A 473 -4.24 9.17 -12.87
C ILE A 473 -4.58 8.97 -11.40
N PHE A 474 -5.27 9.93 -10.78
CA PHE A 474 -5.71 9.84 -9.40
C PHE A 474 -6.54 8.58 -9.13
N GLN A 475 -7.53 8.27 -9.97
CA GLN A 475 -8.41 7.12 -9.78
C GLN A 475 -7.66 5.79 -9.92
N ILE A 476 -6.73 5.68 -10.88
CA ILE A 476 -5.91 4.47 -11.04
C ILE A 476 -4.90 4.34 -9.90
N ALA A 477 -4.26 5.44 -9.47
CA ALA A 477 -3.38 5.46 -8.31
C ALA A 477 -4.13 5.05 -7.04
N ARG A 478 -5.33 5.61 -6.78
CA ARG A 478 -6.19 5.20 -5.66
C ARG A 478 -6.45 3.69 -5.66
N ARG A 479 -6.79 3.10 -6.82
CA ARG A 479 -7.01 1.64 -6.96
C ARG A 479 -5.74 0.82 -6.69
N VAL A 480 -4.57 1.28 -7.14
CA VAL A 480 -3.26 0.65 -6.84
C VAL A 480 -3.00 0.67 -5.34
N ILE A 481 -3.20 1.80 -4.68
CA ILE A 481 -3.00 1.93 -3.23
C ILE A 481 -3.95 1.01 -2.46
N THR A 482 -5.24 0.99 -2.81
CA THR A 482 -6.22 0.10 -2.19
C THR A 482 -5.82 -1.37 -2.33
N MET A 483 -5.48 -1.83 -3.54
CA MET A 483 -5.10 -3.24 -3.73
C MET A 483 -3.76 -3.58 -3.07
N THR A 484 -2.80 -2.64 -3.02
CA THR A 484 -1.53 -2.81 -2.29
C THR A 484 -1.80 -2.99 -0.79
N TYR A 485 -2.68 -2.16 -0.21
CA TYR A 485 -3.09 -2.30 1.19
C TYR A 485 -3.81 -3.63 1.42
N VAL A 486 -4.73 -4.05 0.54
CA VAL A 486 -5.43 -5.36 0.63
C VAL A 486 -4.44 -6.52 0.63
N LYS A 487 -3.44 -6.49 -0.25
CA LYS A 487 -2.38 -7.49 -0.34
C LYS A 487 -1.56 -7.55 0.95
N ILE A 488 -1.12 -6.40 1.46
CA ILE A 488 -0.32 -6.31 2.70
C ILE A 488 -1.15 -6.76 3.90
N HIS A 489 -2.36 -6.21 4.06
CA HIS A 489 -3.24 -6.50 5.19
C HIS A 489 -3.57 -7.99 5.26
N THR A 490 -3.99 -8.58 4.14
CA THR A 490 -4.40 -10.00 4.09
C THR A 490 -3.20 -10.95 4.08
N GLY A 491 -2.12 -10.59 3.38
CA GLY A 491 -0.98 -11.46 3.08
C GLY A 491 0.24 -11.32 3.99
N THR A 492 0.29 -10.33 4.90
CA THR A 492 1.42 -10.17 5.84
C THR A 492 0.95 -9.79 7.25
N TRP A 493 0.13 -8.73 7.37
CA TRP A 493 -0.38 -8.28 8.66
C TRP A 493 -1.26 -9.36 9.33
N THR A 494 -2.26 -9.89 8.61
CA THR A 494 -3.19 -10.89 9.16
C THR A 494 -2.47 -12.20 9.50
N HIS A 495 -1.44 -12.58 8.74
CA HIS A 495 -0.62 -13.76 9.06
C HIS A 495 0.06 -13.63 10.42
N THR A 496 0.51 -12.43 10.78
CA THR A 496 1.18 -12.17 12.06
C THR A 496 0.25 -12.35 13.25
N LEU A 497 -1.00 -11.88 13.14
CA LEU A 497 -1.99 -12.06 14.20
C LEU A 497 -2.57 -13.49 14.25
N PHE A 498 -2.61 -14.19 13.12
CA PHE A 498 -3.18 -15.53 13.01
C PHE A 498 -2.19 -16.49 12.35
N ALA A 499 -1.05 -16.73 13.02
CA ALA A 499 0.03 -17.62 12.60
C ALA A 499 -0.35 -19.11 12.71
N ASN A 500 -1.41 -19.50 12.01
CA ASN A 500 -1.93 -20.85 11.92
C ASN A 500 -1.93 -21.31 10.45
N GLU A 501 -1.39 -22.51 10.19
CA GLU A 501 -1.22 -23.04 8.83
C GLU A 501 -2.52 -23.03 8.00
N ALA A 502 -3.66 -23.41 8.58
CA ALA A 502 -4.92 -23.45 7.85
C ALA A 502 -5.45 -22.04 7.54
N VAL A 503 -5.26 -21.10 8.47
CA VAL A 503 -5.69 -19.70 8.34
C VAL A 503 -4.84 -18.99 7.28
N VAL A 504 -3.51 -19.08 7.37
CA VAL A 504 -2.57 -18.51 6.38
C VAL A 504 -2.82 -19.08 4.99
N ASN A 505 -3.07 -20.39 4.87
CA ASN A 505 -3.45 -20.99 3.59
C ASN A 505 -4.79 -20.48 3.05
N GLY A 506 -5.77 -20.22 3.92
CA GLY A 506 -7.05 -19.63 3.54
C GLY A 506 -6.92 -18.18 3.06
N LEU A 507 -6.15 -17.36 3.76
CA LEU A 507 -5.87 -15.96 3.40
C LEU A 507 -5.11 -15.87 2.07
N ASN A 508 -4.06 -16.70 1.90
CA ASN A 508 -3.35 -16.81 0.63
C ASN A 508 -4.26 -17.32 -0.50
N ALA A 509 -5.20 -18.22 -0.22
CA ALA A 509 -6.18 -18.66 -1.21
C ALA A 509 -7.16 -17.55 -1.59
N ASN A 510 -7.56 -16.68 -0.65
CA ASN A 510 -8.39 -15.51 -0.96
C ASN A 510 -7.63 -14.52 -1.89
N LEU A 511 -6.36 -14.22 -1.62
CA LEU A 511 -5.58 -13.28 -2.44
C LEU A 511 -5.08 -13.87 -3.76
N PHE A 512 -4.33 -14.96 -3.69
CA PHE A 512 -3.51 -15.49 -4.81
C PHE A 512 -4.10 -16.75 -5.44
N GLY A 513 -5.10 -17.35 -4.80
CA GLY A 513 -5.64 -18.65 -5.19
C GLY A 513 -4.77 -19.84 -4.79
N ARG A 514 -5.43 -21.00 -4.67
CA ARG A 514 -4.77 -22.26 -4.28
C ARG A 514 -3.80 -22.80 -5.36
N ALA A 515 -3.89 -22.33 -6.60
CA ALA A 515 -2.96 -22.68 -7.67
C ALA A 515 -1.52 -22.20 -7.33
N GLU A 516 -1.40 -21.05 -6.67
CA GLU A 516 -0.12 -20.44 -6.27
C GLU A 516 0.44 -21.01 -4.96
N ARG A 517 -0.24 -21.97 -4.31
CA ARG A 517 0.09 -22.41 -2.93
C ARG A 517 1.53 -22.89 -2.74
N LYS A 518 2.12 -23.51 -3.77
CA LYS A 518 3.46 -24.10 -3.71
C LYS A 518 4.59 -23.08 -3.92
N LEU A 519 4.26 -21.87 -4.38
CA LEU A 519 5.26 -20.83 -4.59
C LEU A 519 5.64 -20.18 -3.26
N PRO A 520 6.90 -19.73 -3.12
CA PRO A 520 7.27 -18.80 -2.07
C PRO A 520 6.38 -17.55 -2.05
N HIS A 521 6.21 -16.91 -0.90
CA HIS A 521 5.29 -15.80 -0.71
C HIS A 521 5.53 -14.66 -1.70
N PHE A 522 6.78 -14.21 -1.85
CA PHE A 522 7.13 -13.12 -2.77
C PHE A 522 6.96 -13.48 -4.26
N ASP A 523 6.81 -14.77 -4.59
CA ASP A 523 6.59 -15.24 -5.96
C ASP A 523 5.11 -15.39 -6.34
N LYS A 524 4.20 -15.38 -5.34
CA LYS A 524 2.75 -15.45 -5.56
C LYS A 524 2.26 -14.18 -6.25
N LYS A 525 1.22 -14.33 -7.08
CA LYS A 525 0.62 -13.22 -7.82
C LYS A 525 -0.90 -13.20 -7.65
N ILE A 526 -1.47 -12.01 -7.50
CA ILE A 526 -2.93 -11.79 -7.44
C ILE A 526 -3.52 -11.98 -8.83
N TYR A 527 -2.85 -11.45 -9.86
CA TYR A 527 -3.29 -11.57 -11.25
C TYR A 527 -2.22 -12.19 -12.14
N ARG A 528 -2.63 -13.23 -12.90
CA ARG A 528 -1.86 -13.73 -14.05
C ARG A 528 -2.76 -13.89 -15.29
N PRO A 529 -2.29 -13.54 -16.50
CA PRO A 529 -3.08 -13.63 -17.72
C PRO A 529 -3.54 -15.07 -18.01
N GLU A 530 -2.75 -16.06 -17.61
CA GLU A 530 -3.02 -17.46 -17.86
C GLU A 530 -4.01 -18.11 -16.85
N GLN A 531 -4.32 -17.44 -15.74
CA GLN A 531 -5.21 -17.95 -14.70
C GLN A 531 -6.70 -17.77 -15.05
N GLY A 532 -7.55 -18.60 -14.45
CA GLY A 532 -9.01 -18.46 -14.52
C GLY A 532 -9.56 -17.40 -13.56
N THR A 533 -10.85 -17.48 -13.27
CA THR A 533 -11.52 -16.60 -12.30
C THR A 533 -12.31 -17.40 -11.25
N ASP A 534 -11.93 -18.67 -11.06
CA ASP A 534 -12.48 -19.50 -9.99
C ASP A 534 -11.97 -19.00 -8.62
N PRO A 535 -12.86 -18.69 -7.66
CA PRO A 535 -12.51 -17.99 -6.43
C PRO A 535 -11.63 -18.80 -5.47
N VAL A 536 -11.60 -20.13 -5.59
CA VAL A 536 -10.78 -21.00 -4.75
C VAL A 536 -9.44 -21.29 -5.42
N ALA A 537 -9.47 -21.62 -6.71
CA ALA A 537 -8.28 -21.98 -7.46
C ALA A 537 -7.39 -20.78 -7.78
N HIS A 538 -7.99 -19.64 -8.17
CA HIS A 538 -7.29 -18.45 -8.67
C HIS A 538 -7.40 -17.23 -7.76
N GLY A 539 -8.18 -17.31 -6.68
CA GLY A 539 -8.36 -16.22 -5.72
C GLY A 539 -9.63 -15.42 -5.96
N ILE A 540 -10.10 -14.75 -4.91
CA ILE A 540 -11.21 -13.80 -4.99
C ILE A 540 -10.72 -12.43 -5.46
N ALA A 541 -9.51 -12.01 -5.06
CA ALA A 541 -8.89 -10.81 -5.59
C ALA A 541 -8.61 -11.00 -7.09
N ALA A 542 -8.88 -9.97 -7.91
CA ALA A 542 -8.90 -10.07 -9.37
C ALA A 542 -9.85 -11.14 -9.94
N GLY A 543 -10.73 -11.71 -9.12
CA GLY A 543 -11.63 -12.80 -9.50
C GLY A 543 -12.92 -12.31 -10.16
N LYS A 544 -14.00 -13.06 -9.93
CA LYS A 544 -15.37 -12.59 -10.19
C LYS A 544 -15.91 -11.93 -8.94
N VAL A 545 -16.54 -10.77 -9.10
CA VAL A 545 -17.28 -10.14 -8.01
C VAL A 545 -18.52 -10.99 -7.65
N GLU A 546 -18.83 -11.09 -6.37
CA GLU A 546 -20.08 -11.68 -5.90
C GLU A 546 -21.25 -10.73 -6.12
N LYS A 547 -22.41 -11.31 -6.47
CA LYS A 547 -23.59 -10.55 -6.89
C LYS A 547 -24.87 -10.96 -6.14
N ASN A 548 -24.74 -11.66 -5.01
CA ASN A 548 -25.86 -12.29 -4.31
C ASN A 548 -26.45 -11.43 -3.18
N LYS A 549 -25.62 -10.66 -2.48
CA LYS A 549 -25.99 -9.75 -1.38
C LYS A 549 -25.11 -8.50 -1.44
N PRO A 550 -25.61 -7.33 -0.99
CA PRO A 550 -24.81 -6.12 -0.95
C PRO A 550 -23.65 -6.21 0.05
N GLU A 551 -22.67 -5.32 -0.10
CA GLU A 551 -21.64 -5.10 0.90
C GLU A 551 -22.20 -4.25 2.07
N ILE A 552 -22.14 -4.79 3.29
CA ILE A 552 -22.63 -4.14 4.50
C ILE A 552 -21.65 -4.47 5.63
N LYS A 553 -21.39 -3.52 6.52
CA LYS A 553 -20.56 -3.70 7.71
C LYS A 553 -21.43 -3.68 8.97
N GLY A 554 -21.43 -4.80 9.69
CA GLY A 554 -22.29 -4.99 10.86
C GLY A 554 -21.70 -4.59 12.22
N ASN A 555 -22.52 -4.58 13.29
CA ASN A 555 -21.99 -4.36 14.64
C ASN A 555 -21.05 -5.48 15.09
N PHE A 556 -21.20 -6.69 14.55
CA PHE A 556 -20.26 -7.79 14.81
C PHE A 556 -18.85 -7.49 14.30
N PHE A 557 -18.72 -6.83 13.15
CA PHE A 557 -17.44 -6.32 12.68
C PHE A 557 -16.85 -5.36 13.72
N SER A 558 -17.63 -4.38 14.20
CA SER A 558 -17.16 -3.46 15.24
C SER A 558 -16.67 -4.21 16.49
N LYS A 559 -17.49 -5.11 17.06
CA LYS A 559 -17.12 -5.91 18.24
C LYS A 559 -15.85 -6.71 18.06
N ALA A 560 -15.74 -7.44 16.94
CA ALA A 560 -14.60 -8.30 16.66
C ALA A 560 -13.30 -7.53 16.45
N TYR A 561 -13.35 -6.21 16.17
CA TYR A 561 -12.18 -5.35 15.98
C TYR A 561 -11.86 -4.48 17.20
N ARG A 562 -12.70 -4.46 18.24
CA ARG A 562 -12.45 -3.72 19.49
C ARG A 562 -11.40 -4.34 20.41
N PHE A 563 -10.85 -5.51 20.07
CA PHE A 563 -9.58 -5.95 20.66
C PHE A 563 -8.44 -4.94 20.38
N GLY A 564 -8.65 -4.02 19.43
CA GLY A 564 -7.81 -2.89 19.11
C GLY A 564 -7.30 -2.17 20.35
N HIS A 565 -8.16 -1.76 21.29
CA HIS A 565 -7.73 -0.95 22.44
C HIS A 565 -6.86 -1.71 23.47
N GLN A 566 -6.91 -3.05 23.48
CA GLN A 566 -6.06 -3.90 24.33
C GLN A 566 -4.68 -4.13 23.72
N ILE A 567 -4.55 -4.04 22.39
CA ILE A 567 -3.28 -4.26 21.70
C ILE A 567 -2.38 -3.01 21.65
N TRP A 568 -2.91 -1.83 22.03
CA TRP A 568 -2.12 -0.62 22.18
C TRP A 568 -1.14 -0.69 23.35
N VAL A 569 -0.05 0.06 23.25
CA VAL A 569 0.96 0.21 24.31
C VAL A 569 0.85 1.58 24.97
N ASP A 570 1.27 1.68 26.23
CA ASP A 570 1.32 2.97 26.94
C ASP A 570 2.56 3.79 26.55
N GLN A 571 3.63 3.10 26.15
CA GLN A 571 4.92 3.69 25.82
C GLN A 571 5.43 3.11 24.50
N LEU A 572 5.90 3.98 23.60
CA LEU A 572 6.64 3.60 22.41
C LEU A 572 8.14 3.55 22.75
N LYS A 573 8.83 2.45 22.40
CA LYS A 573 10.28 2.31 22.59
C LYS A 573 11.01 2.88 21.39
N CYS A 574 11.97 3.77 21.63
CA CYS A 574 12.67 4.54 20.60
C CYS A 574 14.19 4.26 20.57
N PRO A 575 14.64 3.05 20.15
CA PRO A 575 16.06 2.77 19.96
C PRO A 575 16.60 3.40 18.66
N PRO A 576 17.91 3.69 18.58
CA PRO A 576 18.55 4.06 17.31
C PRO A 576 18.32 3.01 16.21
N ILE A 577 18.20 3.43 14.95
CA ILE A 577 18.04 2.51 13.82
C ILE A 577 19.25 1.57 13.74
N GLY A 578 18.97 0.27 13.66
CA GLY A 578 19.97 -0.80 13.68
C GLY A 578 20.21 -1.43 15.06
N GLU A 579 19.72 -0.79 16.13
CA GLU A 579 19.78 -1.31 17.50
C GLU A 579 18.44 -1.86 17.97
N ILE A 580 18.48 -2.85 18.87
CA ILE A 580 17.28 -3.38 19.52
C ILE A 580 16.98 -2.62 20.81
N ALA A 581 15.70 -2.53 21.18
CA ALA A 581 15.31 -1.94 22.47
C ALA A 581 15.84 -2.78 23.65
N GLN A 582 16.44 -2.10 24.64
CA GLN A 582 17.04 -2.68 25.86
C GLN A 582 16.63 -1.86 27.10
N ASP A 583 17.05 -2.31 28.28
CA ASP A 583 16.85 -1.55 29.52
C ASP A 583 17.49 -0.16 29.40
N GLY A 584 16.69 0.89 29.62
CA GLY A 584 17.11 2.28 29.49
C GLY A 584 16.96 2.87 28.08
N THR A 585 16.42 2.14 27.10
CA THR A 585 15.94 2.72 25.84
C THR A 585 14.96 3.86 26.11
N ARG A 586 15.03 4.93 25.33
CA ARG A 586 14.09 6.06 25.43
C ARG A 586 12.66 5.55 25.20
N GLU A 587 11.77 5.92 26.10
CA GLU A 587 10.34 5.62 26.02
C GLU A 587 9.55 6.93 25.89
N VAL A 588 8.52 6.93 25.04
CA VAL A 588 7.63 8.07 24.85
C VAL A 588 6.20 7.64 25.11
N ASN A 589 5.52 8.38 26.00
CA ASN A 589 4.15 8.09 26.39
C ASN A 589 3.20 8.32 25.22
N MET A 590 2.28 7.38 24.98
CA MET A 590 1.30 7.45 23.89
C MET A 590 0.43 8.71 23.94
N MET A 591 0.16 9.27 25.12
CA MET A 591 -0.55 10.55 25.27
C MET A 591 0.19 11.71 24.59
N ASN A 592 1.52 11.71 24.64
CA ASN A 592 2.36 12.74 24.01
C ASN A 592 2.57 12.49 22.51
N LEU A 593 1.97 11.42 21.97
CA LEU A 593 2.02 11.07 20.55
C LEU A 593 0.68 11.33 19.86
N ARG A 594 -0.25 12.03 20.50
CA ARG A 594 -1.59 12.28 19.97
C ARG A 594 -1.65 13.58 19.17
N GLU A 595 -2.49 13.57 18.14
CA GLU A 595 -2.90 14.77 17.40
C GLU A 595 -1.67 15.65 17.00
N LEU A 596 -1.66 16.95 17.28
CA LEU A 596 -0.59 17.87 16.86
C LEU A 596 0.77 17.58 17.53
N ASP A 597 0.79 17.10 18.77
CA ASP A 597 2.04 16.70 19.43
C ASP A 597 2.64 15.46 18.74
N GLY A 598 1.78 14.52 18.36
CA GLY A 598 2.14 13.36 17.55
C GLY A 598 2.65 13.74 16.16
N HIS A 599 1.98 14.68 15.50
CA HIS A 599 2.39 15.23 14.22
C HIS A 599 3.79 15.85 14.30
N GLN A 600 4.05 16.65 15.33
CA GLN A 600 5.37 17.26 15.53
C GLN A 600 6.43 16.21 15.88
N PHE A 601 6.10 15.21 16.69
CA PHE A 601 6.98 14.08 16.98
C PHE A 601 7.37 13.33 15.70
N LEU A 602 6.40 13.00 14.84
CA LEU A 602 6.64 12.32 13.56
C LEU A 602 7.55 13.15 12.64
N LYS A 603 7.32 14.45 12.52
CA LYS A 603 8.18 15.36 11.73
C LYS A 603 9.60 15.44 12.29
N ASN A 604 9.76 15.46 13.61
CA ASN A 604 11.07 15.59 14.26
C ASN A 604 11.90 14.30 14.18
N GLU A 605 11.28 13.15 14.39
CA GLU A 605 11.97 11.86 14.42
C GLU A 605 12.17 11.30 13.00
N GLY A 606 11.27 11.61 12.07
CA GLY A 606 11.27 11.09 10.71
C GLY A 606 10.40 9.83 10.57
N LEU A 607 9.90 9.62 9.35
CA LEU A 607 8.93 8.55 9.06
C LEU A 607 9.50 7.15 9.37
N GLY A 608 10.72 6.87 8.92
CA GLY A 608 11.37 5.58 9.11
C GLY A 608 11.73 5.31 10.57
N ALA A 609 12.12 6.33 11.34
CA ALA A 609 12.38 6.17 12.77
C ALA A 609 11.13 5.74 13.53
N VAL A 610 9.98 6.39 13.31
CA VAL A 610 8.71 6.00 13.95
C VAL A 610 8.32 4.57 13.59
N TYR A 611 8.51 4.17 12.33
CA TYR A 611 8.34 2.78 11.91
C TYR A 611 9.25 1.82 12.67
N TYR A 612 10.53 2.16 12.80
CA TYR A 612 11.50 1.37 13.55
C TYR A 612 11.13 1.20 15.02
N TYR A 613 10.61 2.27 15.64
CA TYR A 613 10.15 2.28 17.03
C TYR A 613 8.95 1.34 17.22
N MET A 614 7.99 1.38 16.29
CA MET A 614 6.84 0.47 16.31
C MET A 614 7.25 -1.00 16.17
N MET A 615 8.23 -1.30 15.31
CA MET A 615 8.75 -2.65 15.09
C MET A 615 9.49 -3.20 16.31
N ASN A 616 10.18 -2.32 17.07
CA ASN A 616 10.92 -2.64 18.28
C ASN A 616 10.09 -2.57 19.58
N THR A 617 8.80 -2.28 19.48
CA THR A 617 7.86 -2.30 20.61
C THR A 617 6.95 -3.50 20.48
N ARG A 618 6.84 -4.33 21.52
CA ARG A 618 5.91 -5.48 21.50
C ARG A 618 4.46 -5.00 21.56
N LEU A 619 3.60 -5.65 20.79
CA LEU A 619 2.17 -5.39 20.80
C LEU A 619 1.56 -5.77 22.17
N GLY A 620 0.47 -5.13 22.60
CA GLY A 620 -0.34 -5.65 23.70
C GLY A 620 -1.07 -6.93 23.31
N ALA A 621 -1.34 -7.81 24.27
CA ALA A 621 -2.16 -9.01 24.08
C ALA A 621 -3.66 -8.66 24.18
N PRO A 622 -4.53 -9.19 23.30
CA PRO A 622 -5.97 -8.98 23.38
C PRO A 622 -6.59 -9.88 24.45
N VAL A 623 -6.47 -9.47 25.71
CA VAL A 623 -6.99 -10.16 26.90
C VAL A 623 -7.61 -9.15 27.87
N ALA A 624 -8.48 -9.63 28.75
CA ALA A 624 -9.10 -8.79 29.78
C ALA A 624 -8.04 -8.20 30.72
N GLY A 625 -8.29 -6.98 31.21
CA GLY A 625 -7.37 -6.25 32.07
C GLY A 625 -6.13 -5.79 31.32
N ASN A 626 -6.23 -5.56 30.01
CA ASN A 626 -5.10 -5.12 29.18
C ASN A 626 -5.38 -3.92 28.29
N THR A 627 -6.50 -3.20 28.44
CA THR A 627 -6.69 -1.91 27.73
C THR A 627 -5.61 -0.91 28.15
N ALA A 628 -5.00 -0.20 27.20
CA ALA A 628 -3.96 0.80 27.46
C ALA A 628 -4.50 1.97 28.31
N ASP A 629 -3.72 2.45 29.26
CA ASP A 629 -4.18 3.37 30.31
C ASP A 629 -4.58 4.75 29.77
N PHE A 630 -3.95 5.17 28.66
CA PHE A 630 -4.28 6.45 28.02
C PHE A 630 -5.72 6.54 27.50
N PHE A 631 -6.38 5.39 27.28
CA PHE A 631 -7.80 5.34 26.91
C PHE A 631 -8.76 5.60 28.08
N ARG A 632 -8.26 5.57 29.33
CA ARG A 632 -9.08 5.77 30.53
C ARG A 632 -9.63 7.19 30.64
N ASN A 633 -8.86 8.16 30.15
CA ASN A 633 -9.19 9.58 30.16
C ASN A 633 -8.79 10.20 28.82
N MET A 634 -9.26 9.62 27.71
CA MET A 634 -8.89 10.09 26.38
C MET A 634 -9.63 11.39 26.07
N ALA A 635 -8.90 12.48 25.85
CA ALA A 635 -9.48 13.69 25.29
C ALA A 635 -9.91 13.46 23.84
N THR A 636 -11.13 13.83 23.52
CA THR A 636 -11.73 13.74 22.19
C THR A 636 -12.34 15.08 21.82
N GLU A 637 -12.86 15.18 20.61
CA GLU A 637 -13.50 16.39 20.10
C GLU A 637 -14.82 16.76 20.83
N GLU A 638 -15.23 15.97 21.81
CA GLU A 638 -16.46 16.08 22.60
C GLU A 638 -16.21 16.22 24.10
N GLY A 639 -14.94 16.17 24.51
CA GLY A 639 -14.51 16.12 25.90
C GLY A 639 -13.73 14.86 26.24
N VAL A 640 -13.52 14.63 27.53
CA VAL A 640 -12.74 13.49 28.03
C VAL A 640 -13.66 12.32 28.32
N MET A 641 -13.29 11.13 27.84
CA MET A 641 -14.07 9.92 28.06
C MET A 641 -13.19 8.71 28.38
N ASN A 642 -13.78 7.77 29.11
CA ASN A 642 -13.27 6.42 29.26
C ASN A 642 -13.70 5.56 28.07
N MET A 643 -12.78 5.23 27.17
CA MET A 643 -13.13 4.57 25.91
C MET A 643 -13.79 3.20 26.10
N LEU A 644 -13.36 2.40 27.07
CA LEU A 644 -13.96 1.07 27.26
C LEU A 644 -15.39 1.16 27.84
N GLU A 645 -15.67 2.16 28.67
CA GLU A 645 -17.05 2.40 29.13
C GLU A 645 -17.94 2.80 27.97
N GLN A 646 -17.44 3.68 27.08
CA GLN A 646 -18.13 4.06 25.84
C GLN A 646 -18.38 2.86 24.93
N GLU A 647 -17.41 1.94 24.82
CA GLU A 647 -17.57 0.75 24.01
C GLU A 647 -18.74 -0.12 24.50
N ILE A 648 -18.77 -0.41 25.80
CA ILE A 648 -19.85 -1.21 26.40
C ILE A 648 -21.18 -0.46 26.25
N ARG A 649 -21.18 0.85 26.52
CA ARG A 649 -22.37 1.69 26.42
C ARG A 649 -22.97 1.68 25.01
N LYS A 650 -22.16 1.92 23.99
CA LYS A 650 -22.58 1.94 22.58
C LYS A 650 -23.11 0.58 22.13
N ASP A 651 -22.48 -0.50 22.57
CA ASP A 651 -22.95 -1.85 22.26
C ASP A 651 -24.34 -2.12 22.85
N ARG A 652 -24.56 -1.71 24.11
CA ARG A 652 -25.86 -1.84 24.77
C ARG A 652 -26.92 -0.94 24.15
N GLN A 653 -26.58 0.30 23.81
CA GLN A 653 -27.50 1.26 23.17
C GLN A 653 -27.99 0.78 21.81
N ARG A 654 -27.09 0.24 21.00
CA ARG A 654 -27.42 -0.36 19.71
C ARG A 654 -28.19 -1.68 19.85
N GLY A 655 -28.44 -2.15 21.07
CA GLY A 655 -29.12 -3.41 21.33
C GLY A 655 -28.37 -4.60 20.77
N THR A 656 -27.05 -4.53 20.73
CA THR A 656 -26.25 -5.60 20.15
C THR A 656 -26.25 -6.85 21.06
N PRO A 657 -26.11 -8.05 20.50
CA PRO A 657 -26.26 -9.28 21.27
C PRO A 657 -25.23 -9.48 22.38
N SER A 658 -25.65 -10.22 23.41
CA SER A 658 -24.76 -10.69 24.48
C SER A 658 -23.70 -11.67 23.97
N TRP A 659 -22.74 -12.04 24.82
CA TRP A 659 -21.72 -13.05 24.51
C TRP A 659 -22.31 -14.36 23.97
N THR A 660 -23.36 -14.87 24.62
CA THR A 660 -23.96 -16.15 24.21
C THR A 660 -24.73 -16.04 22.90
N ASP A 661 -25.36 -14.90 22.62
CA ASP A 661 -26.03 -14.67 21.34
C ASP A 661 -25.02 -14.41 20.21
N TYR A 662 -23.90 -13.74 20.50
CA TYR A 662 -22.79 -13.61 19.57
C TYR A 662 -22.25 -14.99 19.18
N GLN A 663 -22.11 -15.93 20.14
CA GLN A 663 -21.76 -17.32 19.84
C GLN A 663 -22.82 -18.00 18.97
N ARG A 664 -24.11 -17.85 19.30
CA ARG A 664 -25.22 -18.42 18.50
C ARG A 664 -25.19 -17.91 17.05
N ALA A 665 -24.98 -16.61 16.85
CA ALA A 665 -24.96 -15.98 15.54
C ALA A 665 -23.80 -16.46 14.66
N HIS A 666 -22.68 -16.85 15.26
CA HIS A 666 -21.53 -17.46 14.59
C HIS A 666 -21.59 -18.99 14.52
N ASN A 667 -22.73 -19.60 14.87
CA ASN A 667 -22.91 -21.06 14.94
C ASN A 667 -21.85 -21.75 15.84
N ILE A 668 -21.56 -21.13 16.97
CA ILE A 668 -20.71 -21.64 18.06
C ILE A 668 -21.64 -22.06 19.21
N PRO A 669 -21.40 -23.20 19.89
CA PRO A 669 -22.25 -23.59 21.00
C PRO A 669 -22.15 -22.54 22.11
N PRO A 670 -23.26 -21.98 22.60
CA PRO A 670 -23.22 -20.93 23.61
C PRO A 670 -22.67 -21.47 24.92
N SER A 671 -21.92 -20.60 25.61
CA SER A 671 -21.39 -20.83 26.95
C SER A 671 -22.54 -20.98 27.95
N LYS A 672 -22.48 -21.99 28.82
CA LYS A 672 -23.55 -22.30 29.78
C LYS A 672 -23.22 -21.88 31.20
N THR A 673 -21.94 -21.86 31.53
CA THR A 673 -21.44 -21.49 32.86
C THR A 673 -20.17 -20.66 32.71
N TRP A 674 -19.77 -19.95 33.75
CA TRP A 674 -18.56 -19.12 33.74
C TRP A 674 -17.30 -19.94 33.52
N GLU A 675 -17.27 -21.20 33.98
CA GLU A 675 -16.16 -22.13 33.79
C GLU A 675 -15.83 -22.36 32.32
N HIS A 676 -16.79 -22.21 31.40
CA HIS A 676 -16.54 -22.38 29.97
C HIS A 676 -15.58 -21.32 29.38
N LEU A 677 -15.29 -20.23 30.09
CA LEU A 677 -14.37 -19.19 29.63
C LEU A 677 -12.90 -19.51 29.95
N PHE A 678 -12.61 -20.53 30.76
CA PHE A 678 -11.27 -20.74 31.33
C PHE A 678 -10.70 -22.12 30.97
N LEU A 679 -9.39 -22.18 30.68
CA LEU A 679 -8.68 -23.43 30.41
C LEU A 679 -8.53 -24.29 31.66
N ASP A 680 -8.32 -23.67 32.82
CA ASP A 680 -8.35 -24.31 34.14
C ASP A 680 -9.32 -23.57 35.08
N PRO A 681 -10.62 -23.89 35.02
CA PRO A 681 -11.63 -23.27 35.87
C PRO A 681 -11.41 -23.54 37.37
N SER A 682 -10.62 -24.57 37.70
CA SER A 682 -10.35 -24.94 39.08
C SER A 682 -9.24 -24.09 39.73
N SER A 683 -8.48 -23.36 38.91
CA SER A 683 -7.39 -22.49 39.35
C SER A 683 -7.86 -21.40 40.31
N LYS A 684 -6.95 -20.93 41.18
CA LYS A 684 -7.27 -19.85 42.12
C LYS A 684 -7.67 -18.56 41.39
N THR A 685 -7.01 -18.27 40.27
CA THR A 685 -7.27 -17.08 39.46
C THR A 685 -8.63 -17.16 38.80
N SER A 686 -8.95 -18.26 38.10
CA SER A 686 -10.24 -18.44 37.43
C SER A 686 -11.39 -18.40 38.44
N LYS A 687 -11.26 -19.07 39.60
CA LYS A 687 -12.28 -18.98 40.67
C LYS A 687 -12.52 -17.57 41.18
N ALA A 688 -11.46 -16.76 41.32
CA ALA A 688 -11.60 -15.37 41.73
C ALA A 688 -12.28 -14.52 40.64
N THR A 689 -11.95 -14.73 39.38
CA THR A 689 -12.61 -14.08 38.23
C THR A 689 -14.08 -14.49 38.12
N ILE A 690 -14.39 -15.78 38.25
CA ILE A 690 -15.76 -16.31 38.27
C ILE A 690 -16.58 -15.67 39.40
N ALA A 691 -16.05 -15.61 40.62
CA ALA A 691 -16.76 -14.98 41.74
C ALA A 691 -17.03 -13.47 41.51
N LYS A 692 -16.15 -12.76 40.80
CA LYS A 692 -16.41 -11.38 40.37
C LYS A 692 -17.52 -11.31 39.32
N LEU A 693 -17.50 -12.20 38.33
CA LEU A 693 -18.53 -12.30 37.29
C LEU A 693 -19.91 -12.60 37.88
N GLU A 694 -20.01 -13.56 38.80
CA GLU A 694 -21.26 -13.91 39.50
C GLU A 694 -21.85 -12.72 40.28
N LYS A 695 -20.98 -11.87 40.84
CA LYS A 695 -21.40 -10.66 41.55
C LYS A 695 -21.87 -9.56 40.58
N LEU A 696 -21.17 -9.38 39.46
CA LEU A 696 -21.45 -8.31 38.48
C LEU A 696 -22.64 -8.65 37.57
N TYR A 697 -22.76 -9.91 37.16
CA TYR A 697 -23.81 -10.40 36.26
C TYR A 697 -24.67 -11.46 36.99
N PRO A 698 -25.53 -11.06 37.94
CA PRO A 698 -26.32 -11.99 38.74
C PRO A 698 -27.34 -12.80 37.91
N ALA A 699 -27.73 -12.29 36.74
CA ALA A 699 -28.57 -13.00 35.77
C ALA A 699 -27.85 -14.14 35.02
N GLY A 700 -26.52 -14.26 35.19
CA GLY A 700 -25.71 -15.33 34.61
C GLY A 700 -25.02 -14.97 33.30
N ILE A 701 -24.36 -15.95 32.68
CA ILE A 701 -23.50 -15.74 31.50
C ILE A 701 -24.25 -15.24 30.26
N GLU A 702 -25.57 -15.41 30.19
CA GLU A 702 -26.38 -14.96 29.07
C GLU A 702 -26.50 -13.43 28.97
N THR A 703 -26.18 -12.69 30.04
CA THR A 703 -26.14 -11.22 30.05
C THR A 703 -24.73 -10.65 29.95
N LEU A 704 -23.70 -11.49 29.80
CA LEU A 704 -22.32 -11.03 29.65
C LEU A 704 -22.16 -10.20 28.36
N ASP A 705 -21.59 -9.00 28.49
CA ASP A 705 -21.25 -8.15 27.34
C ASP A 705 -20.27 -8.89 26.40
N ALA A 706 -20.57 -8.95 25.11
CA ALA A 706 -19.80 -9.74 24.15
C ALA A 706 -18.31 -9.32 24.07
N ILE A 707 -18.00 -8.02 24.19
CA ILE A 707 -16.64 -7.50 24.20
C ILE A 707 -15.82 -8.02 25.40
N ILE A 708 -16.47 -8.23 26.54
CA ILE A 708 -15.85 -8.81 27.74
C ILE A 708 -15.67 -10.31 27.55
N GLY A 709 -16.66 -11.01 26.97
CA GLY A 709 -16.51 -12.42 26.62
C GLY A 709 -15.36 -12.69 25.63
N LEU A 710 -15.20 -11.84 24.61
CA LEU A 710 -14.12 -11.91 23.62
C LEU A 710 -12.71 -11.79 24.23
N THR A 711 -12.58 -11.10 25.37
CA THR A 711 -11.29 -10.84 26.03
C THR A 711 -11.04 -11.74 27.24
N LEU A 712 -12.09 -12.22 27.92
CA LEU A 712 -12.00 -13.16 29.04
C LEU A 712 -11.84 -14.63 28.59
N ASN A 713 -12.37 -15.00 27.43
CA ASN A 713 -12.32 -16.39 26.97
C ASN A 713 -10.86 -16.80 26.66
N GLU A 714 -10.33 -17.74 27.44
CA GLU A 714 -8.97 -18.27 27.32
C GLU A 714 -8.82 -19.31 26.19
N HIS A 715 -9.93 -19.78 25.61
CA HIS A 715 -9.92 -20.78 24.53
C HIS A 715 -9.57 -20.17 23.17
N LYS A 716 -8.30 -19.83 22.99
CA LYS A 716 -7.74 -19.36 21.71
C LYS A 716 -7.15 -20.54 20.92
N PRO A 717 -7.48 -20.70 19.63
CA PRO A 717 -6.79 -21.67 18.78
C PRO A 717 -5.29 -21.39 18.68
N ASP A 718 -4.48 -22.44 18.56
CA ASP A 718 -3.03 -22.32 18.40
C ASP A 718 -2.66 -21.36 17.26
N GLY A 719 -1.82 -20.37 17.58
CA GLY A 719 -1.33 -19.35 16.65
C GLY A 719 -2.25 -18.16 16.44
N LEU A 720 -3.44 -18.09 17.06
CA LEU A 720 -4.33 -16.94 16.94
C LEU A 720 -4.16 -15.96 18.12
N ALA A 721 -4.13 -14.67 17.82
CA ALA A 721 -4.14 -13.60 18.82
C ALA A 721 -5.49 -13.53 19.57
N ILE A 722 -6.60 -13.73 18.86
CA ILE A 722 -7.97 -13.60 19.38
C ILE A 722 -8.67 -14.97 19.49
N THR A 723 -9.83 -14.97 20.14
CA THR A 723 -10.69 -16.15 20.32
C THR A 723 -11.27 -16.64 19.00
N ASN A 724 -11.70 -17.89 18.96
CA ASN A 724 -12.33 -18.44 17.74
C ASN A 724 -13.59 -17.66 17.36
N GLU A 725 -14.38 -17.20 18.35
CA GLU A 725 -15.59 -16.40 18.16
C GLU A 725 -15.29 -15.13 17.35
N GLY A 726 -14.31 -14.32 17.80
CA GLY A 726 -13.89 -13.13 17.07
C GLY A 726 -13.33 -13.48 15.68
N PHE A 727 -12.55 -14.56 15.57
CA PHE A 727 -11.99 -15.01 14.31
C PHE A 727 -13.05 -15.44 13.28
N GLN A 728 -14.19 -16.01 13.70
CA GLN A 728 -15.26 -16.35 12.75
C GLN A 728 -15.84 -15.11 12.07
N THR A 729 -15.97 -13.98 12.78
CA THR A 729 -16.33 -12.70 12.14
C THR A 729 -15.31 -12.33 11.06
N PHE A 730 -14.00 -12.48 11.33
CA PHE A 730 -12.95 -12.22 10.33
C PHE A 730 -13.09 -13.11 9.09
N VAL A 731 -13.41 -14.41 9.25
CA VAL A 731 -13.57 -15.35 8.12
C VAL A 731 -14.63 -14.85 7.12
N GLN A 732 -15.74 -14.32 7.62
CA GLN A 732 -16.79 -13.73 6.79
C GLN A 732 -16.36 -12.35 6.26
N GLU A 733 -16.09 -11.41 7.17
CA GLU A 733 -15.92 -9.99 6.86
C GLU A 733 -14.70 -9.71 5.98
N ALA A 734 -13.57 -10.39 6.24
CA ALA A 734 -12.36 -10.24 5.42
C ALA A 734 -12.55 -10.77 4.00
N THR A 735 -13.37 -11.82 3.84
CA THR A 735 -13.71 -12.33 2.50
C THR A 735 -14.66 -11.36 1.79
N SER A 736 -15.72 -10.89 2.47
CA SER A 736 -16.75 -10.01 1.87
C SER A 736 -16.13 -8.74 1.28
N ARG A 737 -15.28 -8.05 2.06
CA ARG A 737 -14.63 -6.79 1.66
C ARG A 737 -13.92 -6.85 0.30
N ILE A 738 -13.33 -8.00 -0.02
CA ILE A 738 -12.69 -8.22 -1.32
C ILE A 738 -13.74 -8.71 -2.32
N ARG A 739 -14.45 -9.79 -2.01
CA ARG A 739 -15.31 -10.53 -2.95
C ARG A 739 -16.49 -9.70 -3.48
N LYS A 740 -17.01 -8.74 -2.71
CA LYS A 740 -18.13 -7.89 -3.13
C LYS A 740 -17.69 -6.57 -3.77
N ASN A 741 -16.43 -6.16 -3.62
CA ASN A 741 -15.91 -4.93 -4.20
C ASN A 741 -15.49 -5.14 -5.68
N PRO A 742 -16.15 -4.52 -6.67
CA PRO A 742 -15.82 -4.70 -8.09
C PRO A 742 -14.39 -4.27 -8.44
N TYR A 743 -13.86 -3.24 -7.78
CA TYR A 743 -12.52 -2.69 -8.01
C TYR A 743 -11.39 -3.57 -7.47
N LEU A 744 -11.70 -4.47 -6.53
CA LEU A 744 -10.78 -5.50 -6.05
C LEU A 744 -10.93 -6.84 -6.77
N THR A 745 -11.92 -6.97 -7.66
CA THR A 745 -12.29 -8.24 -8.30
C THR A 745 -12.33 -8.10 -9.81
N GLU A 746 -13.51 -8.01 -10.42
CA GLU A 746 -13.65 -8.08 -11.87
C GLU A 746 -13.06 -6.88 -12.61
N LYS A 747 -12.98 -5.71 -11.94
CA LYS A 747 -12.32 -4.51 -12.47
C LYS A 747 -10.83 -4.43 -12.11
N TRP A 748 -10.24 -5.40 -11.41
CA TRP A 748 -8.79 -5.45 -11.24
C TRP A 748 -8.14 -6.25 -12.38
N ARG A 749 -8.06 -5.62 -13.55
CA ARG A 749 -7.53 -6.20 -14.80
C ARG A 749 -6.67 -5.20 -15.57
N PRO A 750 -5.73 -5.64 -16.42
CA PRO A 750 -4.91 -4.72 -17.21
C PRO A 750 -5.71 -3.76 -18.10
N ASP A 751 -6.85 -4.18 -18.65
CA ASP A 751 -7.73 -3.33 -19.47
C ASP A 751 -8.56 -2.33 -18.64
N GLU A 752 -8.50 -2.41 -17.32
CA GLU A 752 -9.22 -1.54 -16.38
C GLU A 752 -8.30 -0.65 -15.55
N VAL A 753 -7.08 -1.12 -15.22
CA VAL A 753 -6.09 -0.37 -14.41
C VAL A 753 -4.73 -0.20 -15.07
N SER A 754 -4.46 -0.87 -16.19
CA SER A 754 -3.16 -1.05 -16.85
C SER A 754 -2.31 -2.15 -16.24
N TRP A 755 -1.45 -2.75 -17.05
CA TRP A 755 -0.40 -3.65 -16.58
C TRP A 755 0.57 -2.97 -15.62
N THR A 756 0.84 -1.67 -15.82
CA THR A 756 1.68 -0.88 -14.93
C THR A 756 1.11 -0.94 -13.51
N ALA A 757 -0.18 -0.66 -13.34
CA ALA A 757 -0.87 -0.76 -12.05
C ALA A 757 -0.84 -2.18 -11.46
N ILE A 758 -1.09 -3.21 -12.27
CA ILE A 758 -0.98 -4.62 -11.83
C ILE A 758 0.42 -4.89 -11.28
N ASN A 759 1.47 -4.55 -12.02
CA ASN A 759 2.83 -4.87 -11.63
C ASN A 759 3.29 -4.16 -10.35
N LEU A 760 2.89 -2.89 -10.17
CA LEU A 760 3.18 -2.13 -8.96
C LEU A 760 2.65 -2.86 -7.73
N VAL A 761 1.37 -3.29 -7.76
CA VAL A 761 0.78 -4.09 -6.67
C VAL A 761 1.49 -5.43 -6.50
N GLU A 762 1.82 -6.12 -7.60
CA GLU A 762 2.45 -7.43 -7.53
C GLU A 762 3.87 -7.39 -6.93
N ALA A 763 4.57 -6.28 -7.11
CA ALA A 763 5.93 -6.12 -6.65
C ALA A 763 6.01 -5.53 -5.25
N VAL A 764 5.13 -4.61 -4.88
CA VAL A 764 5.22 -3.88 -3.61
C VAL A 764 4.62 -4.71 -2.47
N ASP A 765 5.40 -4.81 -1.39
CA ASP A 765 5.00 -5.29 -0.07
C ASP A 765 5.31 -4.20 0.97
N LYS A 766 5.03 -4.45 2.26
CA LYS A 766 5.22 -3.43 3.30
C LYS A 766 6.69 -3.02 3.40
N GLU A 767 7.61 -3.97 3.29
CA GLU A 767 9.04 -3.70 3.41
C GLU A 767 9.58 -2.87 2.24
N LYS A 768 9.06 -3.07 1.03
CA LYS A 768 9.38 -2.20 -0.11
C LYS A 768 8.80 -0.81 0.00
N LEU A 769 7.60 -0.65 0.59
CA LEU A 769 7.07 0.69 0.90
C LEU A 769 8.02 1.44 1.83
N LEU A 770 8.48 0.78 2.89
CA LEU A 770 9.43 1.36 3.82
C LEU A 770 10.77 1.66 3.13
N TYR A 771 11.30 0.74 2.31
CA TYR A 771 12.53 0.96 1.55
C TYR A 771 12.43 2.18 0.62
N LEU A 772 11.28 2.36 -0.02
CA LEU A 772 11.03 3.44 -0.98
C LEU A 772 10.92 4.80 -0.28
N HIS A 773 10.13 4.87 0.80
CA HIS A 773 9.69 6.12 1.43
C HIS A 773 10.38 6.47 2.74
N CYS A 774 11.21 5.56 3.27
CA CYS A 774 12.03 5.75 4.47
C CYS A 774 13.51 5.42 4.15
N PRO A 775 14.24 6.32 3.45
CA PRO A 775 15.63 6.11 3.09
C PRO A 775 16.55 5.67 4.25
N GLU A 776 16.27 6.16 5.46
CA GLU A 776 16.98 5.83 6.70
C GLU A 776 16.86 4.36 7.13
N LEU A 777 15.87 3.62 6.61
CA LEU A 777 15.69 2.19 6.89
C LEU A 777 16.33 1.26 5.86
N ARG A 778 16.88 1.77 4.75
CA ARG A 778 17.31 0.92 3.62
C ARG A 778 18.37 -0.12 4.02
N ASP A 779 19.43 0.31 4.70
CA ASP A 779 20.52 -0.56 5.13
C ASP A 779 20.04 -1.65 6.11
N TRP A 780 19.18 -1.25 7.05
CA TRP A 780 18.57 -2.19 7.98
C TRP A 780 17.66 -3.18 7.25
N LEU A 781 16.81 -2.72 6.31
CA LEU A 781 15.93 -3.58 5.53
C LEU A 781 16.72 -4.60 4.71
N GLU A 782 17.87 -4.24 4.14
CA GLU A 782 18.71 -5.17 3.37
C GLU A 782 19.40 -6.23 4.25
N THR A 783 19.60 -5.95 5.54
CA THR A 783 20.39 -6.79 6.47
C THR A 783 19.55 -7.44 7.59
N ARG A 784 18.26 -7.15 7.66
CA ARG A 784 17.37 -7.62 8.74
C ARG A 784 17.29 -9.15 8.82
N LYS A 785 17.14 -9.64 10.05
CA LYS A 785 16.93 -11.07 10.34
C LYS A 785 15.45 -11.48 10.28
N THR A 786 14.53 -10.54 10.48
CA THR A 786 13.09 -10.79 10.49
C THR A 786 12.48 -10.18 9.24
N VAL A 787 11.92 -11.03 8.37
CA VAL A 787 11.47 -10.62 7.04
C VAL A 787 10.23 -9.73 7.11
N ASN A 788 9.25 -10.11 7.94
CA ASN A 788 7.95 -9.48 8.06
C ASN A 788 7.95 -8.44 9.19
N THR A 789 7.76 -7.17 8.84
CA THR A 789 7.86 -6.02 9.75
C THR A 789 6.72 -5.89 10.75
N TYR A 790 5.70 -6.74 10.67
CA TYR A 790 4.66 -6.83 11.70
C TYR A 790 5.04 -7.78 12.84
N GLU A 791 6.01 -8.68 12.65
CA GLU A 791 6.60 -9.46 13.75
C GLU A 791 7.52 -8.57 14.60
N TYR A 792 7.70 -8.92 15.87
CA TYR A 792 8.63 -8.21 16.74
C TYR A 792 10.06 -8.35 16.24
N VAL A 793 10.74 -7.23 15.92
CA VAL A 793 12.07 -7.29 15.27
C VAL A 793 13.24 -7.37 16.25
N GLY A 794 12.98 -7.33 17.56
CA GLY A 794 14.02 -7.43 18.58
C GLY A 794 14.61 -8.84 18.73
N THR A 795 13.99 -9.84 18.10
CA THR A 795 14.44 -11.24 18.03
C THR A 795 14.37 -11.73 16.58
N SER A 796 14.72 -12.99 16.34
CA SER A 796 14.66 -13.64 15.03
C SER A 796 14.19 -15.08 15.13
N ALA A 797 13.70 -15.66 14.03
CA ALA A 797 13.22 -17.04 14.00
C ALA A 797 14.27 -18.09 14.43
N ALA A 798 15.55 -17.78 14.25
CA ALA A 798 16.66 -18.63 14.71
C ALA A 798 16.91 -18.51 16.22
N GLU A 799 16.69 -17.33 16.81
CA GLU A 799 16.96 -17.04 18.23
C GLU A 799 15.75 -17.36 19.12
N ALA A 800 14.54 -17.08 18.65
CA ALA A 800 13.28 -17.23 19.37
C ALA A 800 12.18 -17.79 18.44
N PRO A 801 12.18 -19.11 18.14
CA PRO A 801 11.26 -19.70 17.16
C PRO A 801 9.78 -19.56 17.53
N ASP A 802 9.46 -19.53 18.83
CA ASP A 802 8.08 -19.36 19.32
C ASP A 802 7.54 -17.94 19.09
N GLU A 803 8.42 -16.93 18.99
CA GLU A 803 8.06 -15.55 18.68
C GLU A 803 7.88 -15.32 17.18
N HIS A 804 8.44 -16.21 16.35
CA HIS A 804 8.41 -16.14 14.89
C HIS A 804 7.83 -17.39 14.21
N PRO A 805 6.59 -17.80 14.58
CA PRO A 805 6.00 -19.07 14.16
C PRO A 805 5.76 -19.17 12.65
N LEU A 806 5.68 -18.04 11.93
CA LEU A 806 5.43 -18.05 10.48
C LEU A 806 6.56 -18.74 9.72
N GLU A 807 7.80 -18.36 10.02
CA GLU A 807 8.99 -18.93 9.41
C GLU A 807 9.44 -20.21 10.14
N SER A 808 9.48 -20.20 11.48
CA SER A 808 10.05 -21.29 12.27
C SER A 808 9.26 -22.61 12.13
N ASN A 809 7.94 -22.54 11.98
CA ASN A 809 7.08 -23.70 11.76
C ASN A 809 6.86 -24.02 10.27
N GLY A 810 7.51 -23.30 9.36
CA GLY A 810 7.35 -23.49 7.91
C GLY A 810 5.94 -23.18 7.40
N ILE A 811 5.18 -22.33 8.11
CA ILE A 811 3.84 -21.90 7.69
C ILE A 811 3.95 -21.03 6.44
N ILE A 812 4.98 -20.18 6.38
CA ILE A 812 5.33 -19.36 5.23
C ILE A 812 6.75 -19.66 4.80
N ILE A 813 6.92 -19.84 3.49
CA ILE A 813 8.22 -19.77 2.83
C ILE A 813 8.26 -18.42 2.12
N TRP A 814 9.02 -17.47 2.65
CA TRP A 814 9.05 -16.11 2.11
C TRP A 814 9.62 -16.06 0.67
N GLY A 815 10.71 -16.79 0.43
CA GLY A 815 11.46 -16.74 -0.82
C GLY A 815 12.45 -15.58 -0.85
N LYS A 816 13.10 -15.36 -1.99
CA LYS A 816 14.05 -14.26 -2.15
C LYS A 816 13.30 -12.96 -2.38
N GLN A 817 13.41 -12.01 -1.45
CA GLN A 817 12.89 -10.67 -1.66
C GLN A 817 13.88 -9.85 -2.51
N HIS A 818 13.39 -9.28 -3.60
CA HIS A 818 14.14 -8.30 -4.39
C HIS A 818 13.72 -6.90 -3.98
N ILE A 819 14.30 -6.38 -2.88
CA ILE A 819 13.83 -5.12 -2.25
C ILE A 819 13.90 -3.89 -3.18
N ARG A 820 14.83 -3.90 -4.15
CA ARG A 820 15.00 -2.83 -5.15
C ARG A 820 14.07 -2.98 -6.37
N ASP A 821 13.43 -4.13 -6.54
CA ASP A 821 12.53 -4.40 -7.67
C ASP A 821 11.11 -3.90 -7.35
N MET A 822 10.74 -2.77 -7.94
CA MET A 822 9.44 -2.11 -7.72
C MET A 822 8.38 -2.51 -8.76
N GLY A 823 8.67 -3.49 -9.62
CA GLY A 823 7.64 -4.19 -10.41
C GLY A 823 7.48 -3.78 -11.86
N LEU A 824 8.24 -4.45 -12.73
CA LEU A 824 7.90 -4.62 -14.15
C LEU A 824 7.41 -6.04 -14.45
N GLY A 825 6.65 -6.66 -13.53
CA GLY A 825 6.40 -8.11 -13.36
C GLY A 825 6.18 -9.02 -14.59
N ASP A 826 6.46 -10.32 -14.42
CA ASP A 826 6.33 -11.39 -15.45
C ASP A 826 5.02 -11.38 -16.27
N PRO A 827 3.83 -11.10 -15.69
CA PRO A 827 2.56 -11.05 -16.42
C PRO A 827 2.51 -9.98 -17.52
N TRP A 828 2.96 -8.77 -17.20
CA TRP A 828 3.12 -7.70 -18.18
C TRP A 828 4.18 -8.06 -19.21
N LYS A 829 5.30 -8.66 -18.79
CA LYS A 829 6.33 -9.13 -19.73
C LYS A 829 5.74 -10.13 -20.73
N ALA A 830 4.92 -11.08 -20.29
CA ALA A 830 4.26 -12.03 -21.18
C ALA A 830 3.33 -11.35 -22.18
N ALA A 831 2.64 -10.28 -21.76
CA ALA A 831 1.73 -9.51 -22.61
C ALA A 831 2.41 -8.57 -23.59
N HIS A 832 3.41 -7.83 -23.12
CA HIS A 832 4.12 -6.82 -23.87
C HIS A 832 5.09 -7.44 -24.90
N PHE A 833 5.55 -8.66 -24.62
CA PHE A 833 6.49 -9.38 -25.46
C PHE A 833 5.85 -10.51 -26.26
N ASP A 834 4.52 -10.47 -26.38
CA ASP A 834 3.80 -11.22 -27.39
C ASP A 834 4.31 -10.82 -28.78
N GLU A 835 4.47 -11.79 -29.68
CA GLU A 835 5.00 -11.56 -31.03
C GLU A 835 4.14 -10.59 -31.86
N ASN A 836 2.88 -10.38 -31.45
CA ASN A 836 1.96 -9.44 -32.06
C ASN A 836 2.08 -8.01 -31.53
N VAL A 837 2.92 -7.74 -30.52
CA VAL A 837 3.15 -6.41 -29.95
C VAL A 837 4.48 -5.84 -30.48
N PRO A 838 4.46 -4.70 -31.21
CA PRO A 838 5.67 -4.03 -31.67
C PRO A 838 6.52 -3.54 -30.49
N ASN A 839 7.78 -3.97 -30.46
CA ASN A 839 8.72 -3.72 -29.38
C ASN A 839 9.87 -2.83 -29.88
N GLN A 840 10.01 -1.61 -29.33
CA GLN A 840 10.98 -0.61 -29.78
C GLN A 840 11.98 -0.28 -28.67
N LEU A 841 13.02 -1.12 -28.53
CA LEU A 841 14.11 -0.89 -27.57
C LEU A 841 15.38 -0.46 -28.31
N ILE A 842 16.08 0.53 -27.76
CA ILE A 842 17.32 1.07 -28.31
C ILE A 842 18.30 1.39 -27.18
N ARG A 843 19.60 1.24 -27.43
CA ARG A 843 20.62 1.77 -26.53
C ARG A 843 20.95 3.22 -26.87
N VAL A 844 20.95 4.09 -25.87
CA VAL A 844 21.30 5.51 -25.99
C VAL A 844 22.37 5.84 -24.98
N ALA A 845 23.45 6.48 -25.41
CA ALA A 845 24.51 6.96 -24.55
C ALA A 845 24.42 8.49 -24.38
N HIS A 846 24.75 8.96 -23.18
CA HIS A 846 24.99 10.37 -22.88
C HIS A 846 26.22 10.48 -21.98
N GLY A 847 27.27 11.15 -22.47
CA GLY A 847 28.58 11.10 -21.84
C GLY A 847 29.17 9.68 -21.84
N GLU A 848 29.60 9.19 -20.67
CA GLU A 848 30.14 7.83 -20.52
C GLU A 848 29.08 6.78 -20.16
N THR A 849 27.84 7.21 -19.86
CA THR A 849 26.77 6.32 -19.41
C THR A 849 25.93 5.86 -20.60
N VAL A 850 25.62 4.57 -20.64
CA VAL A 850 24.74 3.97 -21.66
C VAL A 850 23.47 3.49 -20.98
N TYR A 851 22.34 3.77 -21.62
CA TYR A 851 21.01 3.40 -21.20
C TYR A 851 20.40 2.48 -22.25
N ILE A 852 19.53 1.56 -21.82
CA ILE A 852 18.57 0.93 -22.73
C ILE A 852 17.26 1.70 -22.56
N VAL A 853 16.72 2.21 -23.65
CA VAL A 853 15.47 2.96 -23.68
C VAL A 853 14.43 2.12 -24.42
N ASP A 854 13.35 1.81 -23.72
CA ASP A 854 12.17 1.19 -24.30
C ASP A 854 11.15 2.28 -24.64
N ILE A 855 11.00 2.54 -25.93
CA ILE A 855 10.11 3.59 -26.44
C ILE A 855 8.66 3.15 -26.37
N THR A 856 8.39 1.85 -26.54
CA THR A 856 7.05 1.31 -26.38
C THR A 856 6.60 1.52 -24.94
N ASP A 857 7.54 1.42 -23.99
CA ASP A 857 7.25 1.51 -22.57
C ASP A 857 7.50 2.86 -21.89
N GLY A 858 8.18 3.78 -22.56
CA GLY A 858 8.69 4.99 -21.93
C GLY A 858 9.61 4.65 -20.74
N ALA A 859 10.29 3.50 -20.79
CA ALA A 859 11.14 3.02 -19.72
C ALA A 859 12.61 3.22 -20.08
N VAL A 860 13.42 3.52 -19.07
CA VAL A 860 14.87 3.66 -19.21
C VAL A 860 15.53 2.70 -18.24
N PHE A 861 16.46 1.90 -18.73
CA PHE A 861 17.24 0.97 -17.93
C PHE A 861 18.71 1.41 -17.89
N ALA A 862 19.33 1.31 -16.73
CA ALA A 862 20.73 1.69 -16.51
C ALA A 862 21.43 0.65 -15.64
N ASP A 863 22.76 0.56 -15.72
CA ASP A 863 23.53 -0.37 -14.89
C ASP A 863 23.64 0.19 -13.46
N LEU A 864 22.74 -0.26 -12.59
CA LEU A 864 22.66 0.16 -11.19
C LEU A 864 23.69 -0.55 -10.29
N GLU A 865 24.25 -1.67 -10.74
CA GLU A 865 25.21 -2.49 -9.97
C GLU A 865 26.68 -2.23 -10.41
N GLY A 866 26.89 -1.47 -11.48
CA GLY A 866 28.21 -1.16 -12.04
C GLY A 866 28.89 -2.34 -12.74
N GLU A 867 28.12 -3.36 -13.13
CA GLU A 867 28.64 -4.62 -13.70
C GLU A 867 28.86 -4.56 -15.23
N GLY A 868 28.61 -3.40 -15.87
CA GLY A 868 28.65 -3.20 -17.32
C GLY A 868 27.49 -3.87 -18.07
N ARG A 869 26.48 -4.32 -17.32
CA ARG A 869 25.31 -5.06 -17.81
C ARG A 869 24.06 -4.55 -17.14
N VAL A 870 22.95 -4.67 -17.86
CA VAL A 870 21.63 -4.29 -17.38
C VAL A 870 20.73 -5.50 -17.33
N PHE A 871 20.03 -5.63 -16.21
CA PHE A 871 19.03 -6.64 -15.95
C PHE A 871 17.63 -6.02 -16.07
N ALA A 872 16.63 -6.89 -16.24
CA ALA A 872 15.23 -6.52 -16.26
C ALA A 872 14.76 -5.67 -15.05
N ARG A 873 15.49 -5.78 -13.93
CA ARG A 873 15.20 -5.10 -12.66
C ARG A 873 15.81 -3.70 -12.59
N ASP A 874 16.73 -3.35 -13.49
CA ASP A 874 17.50 -2.10 -13.41
C ASP A 874 16.81 -0.95 -14.15
N ILE A 875 15.52 -0.76 -13.90
CA ILE A 875 14.78 0.38 -14.41
C ILE A 875 15.10 1.63 -13.58
N LEU A 876 15.32 2.75 -14.27
CA LEU A 876 15.44 4.05 -13.66
C LEU A 876 14.06 4.58 -13.29
N THR A 877 13.81 4.69 -11.99
CA THR A 877 12.59 5.32 -11.42
C THR A 877 12.82 6.79 -11.04
N LYS A 878 14.05 7.28 -11.17
CA LYS A 878 14.45 8.67 -10.92
C LYS A 878 15.38 9.12 -12.05
N ASP A 879 15.39 10.42 -12.30
CA ASP A 879 16.25 11.01 -13.31
C ASP A 879 17.72 10.98 -12.85
N PRO A 880 18.65 10.52 -13.71
CA PRO A 880 20.09 10.64 -13.45
C PRO A 880 20.55 12.09 -13.34
N ASP A 881 21.67 12.32 -12.64
CA ASP A 881 22.28 13.65 -12.57
C ASP A 881 22.64 14.17 -13.96
N GLY A 882 22.05 15.31 -14.35
CA GLY A 882 22.33 16.01 -15.60
C GLY A 882 21.57 15.51 -16.84
N VAL A 883 20.72 14.49 -16.74
CA VAL A 883 19.89 13.98 -17.85
C VAL A 883 18.54 13.50 -17.32
N THR A 884 17.44 13.94 -17.92
CA THR A 884 16.11 13.40 -17.54
C THR A 884 15.77 12.13 -18.31
N ARG A 885 14.93 11.26 -17.74
CA ARG A 885 14.39 10.10 -18.47
C ARG A 885 13.57 10.54 -19.69
N ALA A 886 12.88 11.68 -19.60
CA ALA A 886 12.17 12.27 -20.71
C ALA A 886 13.12 12.64 -21.88
N ASP A 887 14.30 13.20 -21.59
CA ASP A 887 15.31 13.49 -22.60
C ASP A 887 15.83 12.22 -23.26
N LEU A 888 16.07 11.16 -22.48
CA LEU A 888 16.51 9.85 -23.01
C LEU A 888 15.47 9.21 -23.92
N ILE A 889 14.19 9.27 -23.54
CA ILE A 889 13.07 8.75 -24.35
C ILE A 889 12.89 9.58 -25.62
N ALA A 890 12.93 10.90 -25.52
CA ALA A 890 12.82 11.79 -26.67
C ALA A 890 13.98 11.57 -27.66
N ALA A 891 15.22 11.48 -27.15
CA ALA A 891 16.39 11.20 -27.96
C ALA A 891 16.31 9.81 -28.62
N ALA A 892 15.95 8.78 -27.86
CA ALA A 892 15.73 7.43 -28.39
C ALA A 892 14.70 7.42 -29.53
N LYS A 893 13.61 8.15 -29.36
CA LYS A 893 12.54 8.27 -30.36
C LYS A 893 13.00 9.00 -31.60
N ALA A 894 13.69 10.12 -31.44
CA ALA A 894 14.26 10.86 -32.57
C ALA A 894 15.22 9.99 -33.38
N ILE A 895 16.04 9.18 -32.71
CA ILE A 895 16.94 8.22 -33.37
C ILE A 895 16.14 7.19 -34.18
N LEU A 896 15.13 6.54 -33.59
CA LEU A 896 14.33 5.50 -34.27
C LEU A 896 13.44 6.05 -35.40
N ASP A 897 12.92 7.27 -35.26
CA ASP A 897 12.08 7.93 -36.26
C ASP A 897 12.89 8.34 -37.50
N GLU A 898 14.13 8.81 -37.33
CA GLU A 898 14.99 9.25 -38.45
C GLU A 898 15.77 8.10 -39.09
N LYS A 899 16.15 7.07 -38.33
CA LYS A 899 16.99 5.97 -38.80
C LYS A 899 16.32 4.62 -38.58
N LYS A 900 16.18 3.87 -39.67
CA LYS A 900 15.71 2.48 -39.64
C LYS A 900 16.64 1.53 -38.87
N TYR A 901 17.92 1.90 -38.74
CA TYR A 901 18.95 1.16 -37.99
C TYR A 901 19.88 2.14 -37.26
N PRO A 902 19.82 2.25 -35.92
CA PRO A 902 20.74 3.10 -35.15
C PRO A 902 22.13 2.47 -35.10
N TRP A 903 23.12 3.16 -35.66
CA TRP A 903 24.53 2.77 -35.59
C TRP A 903 25.20 3.38 -34.35
N PRO A 904 26.19 2.72 -33.73
CA PRO A 904 26.96 3.32 -32.65
C PRO A 904 27.55 4.68 -33.04
N GLY A 905 27.34 5.70 -32.20
CA GLY A 905 27.85 7.05 -32.39
C GLY A 905 26.95 7.99 -33.19
N TYR A 906 25.79 7.55 -33.69
CA TYR A 906 24.86 8.45 -34.39
C TYR A 906 24.21 9.42 -33.41
N GLN A 907 24.39 10.72 -33.65
CA GLN A 907 23.87 11.76 -32.77
C GLN A 907 22.37 11.92 -32.93
N SER A 908 21.66 11.93 -31.81
CA SER A 908 20.21 12.08 -31.79
C SER A 908 19.78 13.42 -32.39
N PRO A 909 18.92 13.42 -33.42
CA PRO A 909 18.41 14.65 -34.04
C PRO A 909 17.75 15.55 -33.01
N GLY A 910 18.17 16.81 -32.93
CA GLY A 910 17.60 17.79 -31.98
C GLY A 910 17.99 17.60 -30.51
N HIS A 911 18.78 16.57 -30.16
CA HIS A 911 19.20 16.27 -28.78
C HIS A 911 20.74 16.14 -28.70
N PRO A 912 21.50 17.26 -28.60
CA PRO A 912 22.95 17.23 -28.56
C PRO A 912 23.50 16.48 -27.34
N GLY A 913 24.57 15.70 -27.53
CA GLY A 913 25.19 14.90 -26.46
C GLY A 913 24.58 13.51 -26.28
N PHE A 914 23.42 13.23 -26.87
CA PHE A 914 22.82 11.90 -26.93
C PHE A 914 23.24 11.22 -28.22
N VAL A 915 23.80 10.02 -28.11
CA VAL A 915 24.22 9.22 -29.27
C VAL A 915 23.64 7.82 -29.18
N SER A 916 23.25 7.25 -30.31
CA SER A 916 22.79 5.87 -30.33
C SER A 916 23.96 4.91 -30.20
N GLU A 917 23.68 3.77 -29.60
CA GLU A 917 24.55 2.60 -29.59
C GLU A 917 23.99 1.55 -30.58
N TRP A 918 24.36 0.28 -30.45
CA TRP A 918 23.87 -0.77 -31.34
C TRP A 918 22.51 -1.33 -30.91
N ILE A 919 21.82 -1.92 -31.89
CA ILE A 919 20.48 -2.50 -31.74
C ILE A 919 20.49 -3.67 -30.75
N LEU A 920 19.45 -3.76 -29.91
CA LEU A 920 19.24 -4.94 -29.08
C LEU A 920 18.79 -6.11 -29.98
N THR A 921 19.53 -7.20 -29.90
CA THR A 921 19.18 -8.47 -30.56
C THR A 921 17.91 -9.07 -29.98
N GLN A 922 17.14 -9.88 -30.72
CA GLN A 922 15.93 -10.50 -30.13
C GLN A 922 16.28 -11.37 -28.91
N LYS A 923 17.48 -11.94 -28.85
CA LYS A 923 18.00 -12.68 -27.69
C LYS A 923 18.27 -11.77 -26.50
N GLU A 924 18.94 -10.64 -26.68
CA GLU A 924 19.16 -9.65 -25.61
C GLU A 924 17.85 -9.04 -25.14
N VAL A 925 16.97 -8.72 -26.08
CA VAL A 925 15.59 -8.36 -25.82
C VAL A 925 14.96 -9.43 -24.93
N ASN A 926 14.92 -10.69 -25.34
CA ASN A 926 14.38 -11.80 -24.53
C ASN A 926 15.08 -11.99 -23.18
N GLN A 927 16.37 -11.67 -23.08
CA GLN A 927 17.19 -11.80 -21.88
C GLN A 927 16.90 -10.67 -20.88
N LEU A 928 16.83 -9.42 -21.34
CA LEU A 928 16.32 -8.28 -20.58
C LEU A 928 14.89 -8.55 -20.09
N ARG A 929 14.14 -9.39 -20.81
CA ARG A 929 12.75 -9.73 -20.51
C ARG A 929 12.60 -10.95 -19.59
N GLY A 930 13.63 -11.79 -19.44
CA GLY A 930 13.57 -13.08 -18.75
C GLY A 930 13.97 -13.04 -17.27
N TYR A 931 13.15 -12.46 -16.39
CA TYR A 931 13.44 -12.31 -14.95
C TYR A 931 13.78 -13.62 -14.21
N ARG A 932 13.09 -14.73 -14.52
CA ARG A 932 13.20 -15.98 -13.75
C ARG A 932 14.21 -17.00 -14.28
N LYS A 933 14.87 -16.77 -15.41
CA LYS A 933 15.73 -17.78 -16.07
C LYS A 933 17.20 -17.42 -16.14
N ASP A 934 17.60 -16.24 -15.68
CA ASP A 934 19.00 -15.84 -15.68
C ASP A 934 19.72 -16.25 -14.38
N GLU A 935 19.68 -17.54 -14.05
CA GLU A 935 20.43 -18.12 -12.91
C GLU A 935 21.95 -17.86 -13.02
N LYS A 936 22.42 -17.55 -14.22
CA LYS A 936 23.82 -17.33 -14.55
C LYS A 936 24.26 -15.86 -14.49
N ARG A 937 23.34 -14.92 -14.22
CA ARG A 937 23.59 -13.47 -14.27
C ARG A 937 24.22 -13.02 -15.58
N GLU A 938 23.74 -13.55 -16.69
CA GLU A 938 24.28 -13.19 -18.00
C GLU A 938 23.94 -11.73 -18.36
N GLY A 939 22.77 -11.16 -18.03
CA GLY A 939 22.41 -9.74 -18.26
C GLY A 939 22.54 -9.21 -19.72
N VAL A 940 22.03 -8.01 -20.01
CA VAL A 940 22.23 -7.37 -21.32
C VAL A 940 23.43 -6.43 -21.29
N GLN A 941 24.37 -6.64 -22.20
CA GLN A 941 25.57 -5.83 -22.29
C GLN A 941 25.24 -4.39 -22.71
N LEU A 942 25.79 -3.41 -21.97
CA LEU A 942 25.61 -1.97 -22.25
C LEU A 942 26.70 -1.38 -23.13
N LYS A 943 27.93 -1.91 -23.08
CA LYS A 943 29.05 -1.45 -23.89
C LYS A 943 29.69 -2.61 -24.65
N LEU A 944 29.88 -2.43 -25.96
CA LEU A 944 30.75 -3.30 -26.76
C LEU A 944 32.21 -2.91 -26.57
N THR A 945 33.10 -3.89 -26.64
CA THR A 945 34.54 -3.66 -26.87
C THR A 945 34.75 -3.00 -28.24
N ASP A 946 35.87 -2.30 -28.44
CA ASP A 946 36.14 -1.62 -29.71
C ASP A 946 36.20 -2.60 -30.90
N MET A 947 36.68 -3.82 -30.66
CA MET A 947 36.68 -4.88 -31.66
C MET A 947 35.25 -5.35 -32.00
N GLU A 948 34.36 -5.50 -31.02
CA GLU A 948 32.96 -5.86 -31.25
C GLU A 948 32.21 -4.75 -32.04
N LYS A 949 32.49 -3.47 -31.73
CA LYS A 949 31.97 -2.33 -32.51
C LYS A 949 32.40 -2.39 -33.97
N HIS A 950 33.69 -2.65 -34.23
CA HIS A 950 34.26 -2.69 -35.58
C HIS A 950 33.64 -3.77 -36.50
N ILE A 951 33.11 -4.85 -35.93
CA ILE A 951 32.59 -6.00 -36.69
C ILE A 951 31.06 -6.07 -36.70
N LEU A 952 30.41 -5.20 -35.93
CA LEU A 952 28.96 -5.07 -35.82
C LEU A 952 28.24 -5.03 -37.17
N PRO A 953 28.73 -4.35 -38.22
CA PRO A 953 28.03 -4.34 -39.51
C PRO A 953 27.96 -5.70 -40.22
N PHE A 954 28.80 -6.66 -39.80
CA PHE A 954 28.79 -8.05 -40.26
C PHE A 954 28.09 -9.00 -39.28
N ASN A 955 27.60 -8.48 -38.15
CA ASN A 955 26.88 -9.20 -37.12
C ASN A 955 25.59 -8.46 -36.69
N LEU A 956 24.72 -8.16 -37.66
CA LEU A 956 23.42 -7.52 -37.45
C LEU A 956 22.33 -8.52 -36.97
N GLY A 957 22.72 -9.61 -36.31
CA GLY A 957 21.87 -10.75 -35.98
C GLY A 957 21.50 -10.88 -34.52
N ASP A 958 20.75 -11.93 -34.20
CA ASP A 958 20.22 -12.17 -32.85
C ASP A 958 21.24 -12.64 -31.81
N ASP A 959 22.53 -12.75 -32.13
CA ASP A 959 23.56 -13.26 -31.21
C ASP A 959 24.86 -12.46 -31.33
N LEU A 960 25.11 -11.56 -30.37
CA LEU A 960 26.37 -10.82 -30.33
C LEU A 960 27.58 -11.76 -30.26
N ALA A 961 27.47 -12.92 -29.61
CA ALA A 961 28.58 -13.86 -29.52
C ALA A 961 28.89 -14.58 -30.85
N ARG A 962 28.00 -14.51 -31.86
CA ARG A 962 28.13 -15.26 -33.11
C ARG A 962 27.55 -14.52 -34.33
N ALA A 963 28.39 -14.24 -35.32
CA ALA A 963 27.94 -13.76 -36.63
C ALA A 963 27.36 -14.91 -37.47
N GLY A 964 26.03 -14.92 -37.62
CA GLY A 964 25.31 -15.89 -38.46
C GLY A 964 25.61 -15.73 -39.96
N LEU A 965 25.40 -16.80 -40.74
CA LEU A 965 25.70 -16.80 -42.18
C LEU A 965 24.87 -15.77 -42.96
N ARG A 966 23.60 -15.56 -42.56
CA ARG A 966 22.70 -14.63 -43.24
C ARG A 966 23.10 -13.18 -42.98
N GLU A 967 23.53 -12.89 -41.76
CA GLU A 967 23.89 -11.56 -41.28
C GLU A 967 25.25 -11.15 -41.83
N ASN A 968 26.21 -12.07 -41.80
CA ASN A 968 27.49 -11.90 -42.46
C ASN A 968 27.30 -11.69 -43.97
N LEU A 969 26.38 -12.42 -44.62
CA LEU A 969 26.01 -12.17 -46.02
C LEU A 969 25.43 -10.77 -46.24
N LYS A 970 24.49 -10.32 -45.40
CA LYS A 970 23.92 -8.97 -45.50
C LYS A 970 25.00 -7.89 -45.37
N GLY A 971 25.91 -8.01 -44.40
CA GLY A 971 27.02 -7.08 -44.23
C GLY A 971 27.89 -7.00 -45.48
N TRP A 972 28.27 -8.15 -46.05
CA TRP A 972 29.03 -8.17 -47.31
C TRP A 972 28.24 -7.65 -48.52
N GLN A 973 26.92 -7.87 -48.58
CA GLN A 973 26.06 -7.33 -49.64
C GLN A 973 26.02 -5.80 -49.63
N THR A 974 26.25 -5.15 -48.49
CA THR A 974 26.38 -3.70 -48.43
C THR A 974 27.68 -3.21 -49.09
N PHE A 975 28.76 -3.99 -49.01
CA PHE A 975 30.06 -3.63 -49.58
C PHE A 975 30.29 -4.17 -51.00
N GLU A 976 29.49 -5.15 -51.45
CA GLU A 976 29.66 -5.86 -52.72
C GLU A 976 28.38 -5.86 -53.55
N THR A 977 28.38 -5.15 -54.69
CA THR A 977 27.27 -5.19 -55.67
C THR A 977 27.01 -6.58 -56.25
N SER A 978 28.00 -7.49 -56.22
CA SER A 978 27.84 -8.87 -56.67
C SER A 978 27.41 -9.76 -55.51
N GLY A 979 26.15 -10.21 -55.55
CA GLY A 979 25.63 -11.16 -54.56
C GLY A 979 26.44 -12.47 -54.49
N PHE A 980 27.06 -12.88 -55.61
CA PHE A 980 27.95 -14.05 -55.65
C PHE A 980 29.26 -13.84 -54.88
N ARG A 981 29.87 -12.66 -55.03
CA ARG A 981 31.10 -12.30 -54.32
C ARG A 981 30.85 -12.10 -52.83
N ALA A 982 29.73 -11.46 -52.46
CA ALA A 982 29.29 -11.35 -51.07
C ALA A 982 29.16 -12.74 -50.43
N LEU A 983 28.49 -13.68 -51.11
CA LEU A 983 28.37 -15.06 -50.65
C LEU A 983 29.73 -15.77 -50.51
N PHE A 984 30.65 -15.57 -51.45
CA PHE A 984 31.99 -16.13 -51.37
C PHE A 984 32.77 -15.61 -50.14
N LEU A 985 32.70 -14.31 -49.87
CA LEU A 985 33.33 -13.68 -48.70
C LEU A 985 32.70 -14.14 -47.38
N THR A 986 31.38 -14.31 -47.34
CA THR A 986 30.66 -14.90 -46.20
C THR A 986 31.12 -16.33 -45.92
N LEU A 987 31.20 -17.18 -46.94
CA LEU A 987 31.63 -18.57 -46.77
C LEU A 987 33.11 -18.67 -46.38
N GLY A 988 33.96 -17.84 -46.99
CA GLY A 988 35.39 -17.78 -46.70
C GLY A 988 35.69 -17.32 -45.27
N SER A 989 35.02 -16.26 -44.81
CA SER A 989 35.13 -15.78 -43.43
C SER A 989 34.59 -16.82 -42.43
N THR A 990 33.46 -17.47 -42.73
CA THR A 990 32.88 -18.51 -41.88
C THR A 990 33.79 -19.73 -41.75
N PHE A 991 34.41 -20.17 -42.84
CA PHE A 991 35.41 -21.23 -42.81
C PHE A 991 36.63 -20.85 -41.95
N LYS A 992 37.17 -19.65 -42.14
CA LYS A 992 38.41 -19.22 -41.51
C LYS A 992 38.27 -18.98 -40.00
N PHE A 993 37.19 -18.33 -39.58
CA PHE A 993 36.97 -17.98 -38.18
C PHE A 993 36.09 -18.99 -37.42
N GLY A 994 35.07 -19.56 -38.07
CA GLY A 994 34.21 -20.60 -37.47
C GLY A 994 34.78 -22.01 -37.59
N GLY A 995 35.70 -22.26 -38.54
CA GLY A 995 36.21 -23.59 -38.84
C GLY A 995 35.23 -24.44 -39.67
N LEU A 996 35.76 -25.52 -40.26
CA LEU A 996 35.00 -26.40 -41.18
C LEU A 996 33.71 -26.96 -40.55
N LYS A 997 33.74 -27.28 -39.26
CA LYS A 997 32.60 -27.82 -38.52
C LYS A 997 31.43 -26.83 -38.44
N ASN A 998 31.69 -25.55 -38.17
CA ASN A 998 30.64 -24.55 -38.03
C ASN A 998 30.09 -24.12 -39.40
N LEU A 999 30.93 -24.10 -40.45
CA LEU A 999 30.48 -23.89 -41.83
C LEU A 999 29.49 -24.98 -42.28
N LEU A 1000 29.81 -26.26 -42.06
CA LEU A 1000 28.96 -27.39 -42.45
C LEU A 1000 27.65 -27.47 -41.67
N LEU A 1001 27.64 -27.03 -40.41
CA LEU A 1001 26.45 -27.01 -39.56
C LEU A 1001 25.64 -25.71 -39.68
N GLY A 1002 26.05 -24.78 -40.54
CA GLY A 1002 25.40 -23.47 -40.69
C GLY A 1002 25.45 -22.60 -39.44
N ARG A 1003 26.41 -22.83 -38.53
CA ARG A 1003 26.48 -22.23 -37.19
C ARG A 1003 27.18 -20.87 -37.11
N GLY A 1004 27.62 -20.30 -38.24
CA GLY A 1004 28.25 -18.98 -38.29
C GLY A 1004 29.66 -18.91 -37.65
N ILE A 1005 30.09 -17.70 -37.31
CA ILE A 1005 31.42 -17.37 -36.74
C ILE A 1005 31.28 -17.00 -35.26
N PRO A 1006 31.87 -17.75 -34.32
CA PRO A 1006 31.99 -17.30 -32.92
C PRO A 1006 32.96 -16.12 -32.80
N LEU A 1007 32.56 -15.06 -32.08
CA LEU A 1007 33.39 -13.87 -31.92
C LEU A 1007 34.62 -14.09 -31.06
N ASP A 1008 34.52 -14.92 -30.02
CA ASP A 1008 35.64 -15.29 -29.17
C ASP A 1008 36.70 -16.09 -29.94
N GLU A 1009 36.28 -16.97 -30.85
CA GLU A 1009 37.17 -17.65 -31.79
C GLU A 1009 37.75 -16.67 -32.81
N MET A 1010 36.99 -15.67 -33.24
CA MET A 1010 37.53 -14.62 -34.10
C MET A 1010 38.59 -13.79 -33.36
N ALA A 1011 38.37 -13.46 -32.09
CA ALA A 1011 39.34 -12.79 -31.22
C ALA A 1011 40.60 -13.65 -31.01
N LYS A 1012 40.44 -14.94 -30.71
CA LYS A 1012 41.56 -15.89 -30.52
C LYS A 1012 42.37 -16.13 -31.80
N ARG A 1013 41.68 -16.18 -32.95
CA ARG A 1013 42.28 -16.42 -34.27
C ARG A 1013 42.79 -15.13 -34.92
N ARG A 1014 42.44 -13.97 -34.37
CA ARG A 1014 43.10 -12.68 -34.57
C ARG A 1014 44.26 -12.63 -33.56
N PRO A 1015 45.48 -13.03 -33.92
CA PRO A 1015 46.56 -13.19 -32.94
C PRO A 1015 46.90 -11.82 -32.34
N SER A 1016 47.09 -11.74 -31.02
CA SER A 1016 47.50 -10.56 -30.24
C SER A 1016 48.86 -9.92 -30.64
N LYS A 1017 49.42 -10.30 -31.80
CA LYS A 1017 50.59 -9.68 -32.44
C LYS A 1017 50.34 -9.21 -33.89
N ARG A 1018 49.09 -9.26 -34.37
CA ARG A 1018 48.73 -9.05 -35.80
C ARG A 1018 47.34 -8.41 -36.01
N THR A 1019 46.67 -8.00 -34.94
CA THR A 1019 45.29 -7.46 -34.97
C THR A 1019 45.20 -6.02 -35.47
N MET A 1020 46.33 -5.30 -35.47
CA MET A 1020 46.40 -3.86 -35.66
C MET A 1020 45.53 -3.13 -34.62
N VAL A 1021 46.21 -2.64 -33.58
CA VAL A 1021 45.71 -1.80 -32.49
C VAL A 1021 44.69 -2.38 -31.51
N TYR A 1022 44.22 -3.63 -31.60
CA TYR A 1022 43.40 -4.24 -30.51
C TYR A 1022 44.24 -5.10 -29.55
N ASP A 1023 44.02 -4.96 -28.25
CA ASP A 1023 44.62 -5.74 -27.18
C ASP A 1023 43.93 -7.11 -26.96
N GLU A 1024 44.37 -7.87 -25.95
CA GLU A 1024 43.82 -9.19 -25.63
C GLU A 1024 42.37 -9.18 -25.10
N ASN A 1025 41.89 -8.02 -24.67
CA ASN A 1025 40.52 -7.80 -24.21
C ASN A 1025 39.62 -7.23 -25.31
N GLY A 1026 40.15 -7.01 -26.52
CA GLY A 1026 39.41 -6.44 -27.64
C GLY A 1026 39.26 -4.91 -27.59
N MET A 1027 40.01 -4.23 -26.73
CA MET A 1027 40.07 -2.77 -26.63
C MET A 1027 41.19 -2.22 -27.51
N ILE A 1028 41.08 -0.96 -27.94
CA ILE A 1028 42.18 -0.32 -28.66
C ILE A 1028 43.38 -0.10 -27.72
N ASP A 1029 44.54 -0.64 -28.09
CA ASP A 1029 45.85 -0.27 -27.55
C ASP A 1029 46.19 1.16 -28.02
N GLU A 1030 45.84 2.14 -27.19
CA GLU A 1030 46.04 3.56 -27.46
C GLU A 1030 47.52 3.91 -27.68
N GLY A 1031 48.45 3.19 -27.05
CA GLY A 1031 49.88 3.39 -27.24
C GLY A 1031 50.32 2.98 -28.64
N LEU A 1032 49.86 1.82 -29.10
CA LEU A 1032 50.15 1.31 -30.44
C LEU A 1032 49.43 2.12 -31.53
N LEU A 1033 48.17 2.50 -31.31
CA LEU A 1033 47.43 3.38 -32.21
C LEU A 1033 48.14 4.73 -32.35
N ALA A 1034 48.58 5.34 -31.25
CA ALA A 1034 49.33 6.60 -31.30
C ALA A 1034 50.66 6.48 -32.06
N ASP A 1035 51.39 5.36 -31.95
CA ASP A 1035 52.60 5.10 -32.75
C ASP A 1035 52.30 5.01 -34.26
N TYR A 1036 51.22 4.30 -34.60
CA TYR A 1036 50.78 4.16 -35.98
C TYR A 1036 50.32 5.49 -36.55
N MET A 1037 49.48 6.23 -35.81
CA MET A 1037 49.00 7.54 -36.18
C MET A 1037 50.15 8.54 -36.38
N ARG A 1038 51.15 8.56 -35.49
CA ARG A 1038 52.34 9.42 -35.66
C ARG A 1038 53.08 9.11 -36.96
N THR A 1039 53.22 7.84 -37.30
CA THR A 1039 53.90 7.41 -38.54
C THR A 1039 53.06 7.76 -39.78
N LEU A 1040 51.76 7.50 -39.73
CA LEU A 1040 50.82 7.79 -40.81
C LEU A 1040 50.70 9.30 -41.07
N THR A 1041 50.59 10.14 -40.03
CA THR A 1041 50.62 11.60 -40.16
C THR A 1041 51.93 12.08 -40.79
N GLY A 1042 53.07 11.49 -40.40
CA GLY A 1042 54.36 11.80 -41.01
C GLY A 1042 54.49 11.36 -42.48
N MET A 1043 53.79 10.29 -42.88
CA MET A 1043 53.69 9.86 -44.28
C MET A 1043 52.76 10.78 -45.08
N ALA A 1044 51.60 11.11 -44.54
CA ALA A 1044 50.61 11.99 -45.14
C ALA A 1044 51.18 13.40 -45.42
N ALA A 1045 51.93 13.96 -44.47
CA ALA A 1045 52.60 15.25 -44.60
C ALA A 1045 53.60 15.33 -45.79
N LYS A 1046 54.10 14.20 -46.30
CA LYS A 1046 55.00 14.16 -47.47
C LYS A 1046 54.25 14.29 -48.81
N HIS A 1047 52.94 14.04 -48.82
CA HIS A 1047 52.10 14.01 -50.02
C HIS A 1047 51.24 15.28 -50.20
N GLY A 1048 51.33 16.26 -49.29
CA GLY A 1048 50.69 17.59 -49.42
C GLY A 1048 49.17 17.62 -49.23
N ASP A 1049 48.47 16.53 -49.52
CA ASP A 1049 47.00 16.43 -49.52
C ASP A 1049 46.43 15.58 -48.35
N ASP A 1050 47.26 15.28 -47.34
CA ASP A 1050 46.95 14.36 -46.22
C ASP A 1050 46.52 12.93 -46.61
N LEU A 1051 46.73 12.56 -47.87
CA LEU A 1051 46.37 11.25 -48.43
C LEU A 1051 47.59 10.35 -48.58
N ILE A 1052 47.47 9.11 -48.11
CA ILE A 1052 48.49 8.06 -48.25
C ILE A 1052 48.01 7.06 -49.30
N PRO A 1053 48.68 6.93 -50.46
CA PRO A 1053 48.28 5.98 -51.50
C PRO A 1053 48.25 4.52 -50.99
N GLU A 1054 47.29 3.72 -51.46
CA GLU A 1054 47.10 2.30 -51.07
C GLU A 1054 48.42 1.52 -51.02
N LYS A 1055 49.25 1.65 -52.06
CA LYS A 1055 50.52 0.92 -52.16
C LYS A 1055 51.50 1.28 -51.04
N GLU A 1056 51.61 2.56 -50.68
CA GLU A 1056 52.50 3.02 -49.62
C GLU A 1056 51.97 2.65 -48.24
N PHE A 1057 50.65 2.76 -48.06
CA PHE A 1057 49.99 2.35 -46.84
C PHE A 1057 50.13 0.84 -46.59
N MET A 1058 49.89 0.01 -47.59
CA MET A 1058 50.04 -1.45 -47.48
C MET A 1058 51.50 -1.84 -47.20
N ALA A 1059 52.48 -1.15 -47.79
CA ALA A 1059 53.90 -1.37 -47.49
C ALA A 1059 54.26 -0.97 -46.04
N PHE A 1060 53.66 0.09 -45.51
CA PHE A 1060 53.82 0.47 -44.10
C PHE A 1060 53.32 -0.65 -43.17
N LEU A 1061 52.14 -1.20 -43.45
CA LEU A 1061 51.58 -2.30 -42.65
C LEU A 1061 52.40 -3.58 -42.75
N GLU A 1062 52.91 -3.89 -43.95
CA GLU A 1062 53.84 -5.00 -44.16
C GLU A 1062 55.13 -4.83 -43.34
N GLY A 1063 55.69 -3.62 -43.32
CA GLY A 1063 56.89 -3.28 -42.54
C GLY A 1063 56.69 -3.40 -41.03
N LYS A 1064 55.48 -3.13 -40.53
CA LYS A 1064 55.09 -3.37 -39.14
C LYS A 1064 54.75 -4.85 -38.85
N LYS A 1065 54.89 -5.75 -39.84
CA LYS A 1065 54.48 -7.16 -39.78
C LYS A 1065 53.00 -7.33 -39.43
N ALA A 1066 52.19 -6.38 -39.87
CA ALA A 1066 50.79 -6.27 -39.53
C ALA A 1066 49.85 -6.74 -40.67
N LEU A 1067 50.41 -7.32 -41.74
CA LEU A 1067 49.68 -7.94 -42.85
C LEU A 1067 49.86 -9.47 -42.89
N ASP A 1068 48.78 -10.14 -43.29
CA ASP A 1068 48.67 -11.56 -43.64
C ASP A 1068 47.58 -11.73 -44.72
N ASP A 1069 47.34 -12.97 -45.18
CA ASP A 1069 46.32 -13.26 -46.20
C ASP A 1069 44.91 -12.74 -45.87
N LEU A 1070 44.59 -12.50 -44.60
CA LEU A 1070 43.29 -12.00 -44.17
C LEU A 1070 43.24 -10.47 -44.17
N THR A 1071 44.19 -9.85 -43.48
CA THR A 1071 44.28 -8.40 -43.26
C THR A 1071 44.63 -7.69 -44.57
N THR A 1072 45.43 -8.31 -45.44
CA THR A 1072 45.65 -7.84 -46.82
C THR A 1072 44.32 -7.78 -47.58
N LYS A 1073 43.52 -8.85 -47.53
CA LYS A 1073 42.21 -8.88 -48.22
C LYS A 1073 41.21 -7.89 -47.60
N GLN A 1074 41.28 -7.66 -46.29
CA GLN A 1074 40.45 -6.67 -45.61
C GLN A 1074 40.76 -5.25 -46.12
N TRP A 1075 42.04 -4.87 -46.15
CA TRP A 1075 42.46 -3.56 -46.64
C TRP A 1075 42.24 -3.39 -48.14
N GLU A 1076 42.50 -4.41 -48.95
CA GLU A 1076 42.14 -4.38 -50.39
C GLU A 1076 40.64 -4.18 -50.59
N SER A 1077 39.80 -4.82 -49.78
CA SER A 1077 38.35 -4.61 -49.84
C SER A 1077 37.96 -3.20 -49.40
N PHE A 1078 38.63 -2.64 -48.40
CA PHE A 1078 38.43 -1.26 -47.96
C PHE A 1078 38.82 -0.23 -49.04
N PHE A 1079 39.99 -0.34 -49.67
CA PHE A 1079 40.37 0.57 -50.76
C PHE A 1079 39.47 0.45 -52.00
N ARG A 1080 39.01 -0.77 -52.31
CA ARG A 1080 37.98 -0.98 -53.34
C ARG A 1080 36.67 -0.27 -53.00
N MET A 1081 36.29 -0.27 -51.73
CA MET A 1081 35.10 0.44 -51.25
C MET A 1081 35.28 1.96 -51.38
N LEU A 1082 36.43 2.52 -51.01
CA LEU A 1082 36.71 3.95 -51.22
C LEU A 1082 36.59 4.33 -52.71
N GLY A 1083 37.15 3.51 -53.60
CA GLY A 1083 36.99 3.68 -55.05
C GLY A 1083 35.53 3.72 -55.50
N ARG A 1084 34.63 2.93 -54.87
CA ARG A 1084 33.19 2.95 -55.16
C ARG A 1084 32.48 4.19 -54.63
N ALA A 1085 32.94 4.74 -53.51
CA ALA A 1085 32.44 6.01 -52.98
C ALA A 1085 32.91 7.22 -53.81
N GLY A 1086 33.57 7.01 -54.97
CA GLY A 1086 34.16 8.06 -55.78
C GLY A 1086 35.41 8.69 -55.17
N GLN A 1087 36.02 8.02 -54.18
CA GLN A 1087 37.23 8.49 -53.50
C GLN A 1087 38.48 7.83 -54.10
N PRO A 1088 39.64 8.53 -54.11
CA PRO A 1088 40.90 7.93 -54.52
C PRO A 1088 41.24 6.72 -53.63
N ALA A 1089 41.96 5.73 -54.19
CA ALA A 1089 42.51 4.58 -53.45
C ALA A 1089 43.68 5.02 -52.56
N ALA A 1090 43.38 5.89 -51.60
CA ALA A 1090 44.28 6.48 -50.65
C ALA A 1090 43.53 6.69 -49.33
N ILE A 1091 44.25 6.67 -48.21
CA ILE A 1091 43.69 6.75 -46.87
C ILE A 1091 44.30 7.94 -46.13
N ARG A 1092 43.49 8.67 -45.36
CA ARG A 1092 43.99 9.69 -44.42
C ARG A 1092 44.33 9.03 -43.09
N PRO A 1093 45.24 9.60 -42.28
CA PRO A 1093 45.44 9.14 -40.90
C PRO A 1093 44.12 9.08 -40.12
N ALA A 1094 43.24 10.06 -40.28
CA ALA A 1094 41.92 10.08 -39.64
C ALA A 1094 41.00 8.93 -40.10
N ASP A 1095 41.09 8.48 -41.36
CA ASP A 1095 40.30 7.35 -41.85
C ASP A 1095 40.81 6.03 -41.22
N PHE A 1096 42.11 5.92 -40.97
CA PHE A 1096 42.71 4.79 -40.27
C PHE A 1096 42.20 4.70 -38.83
N GLU A 1097 42.30 5.79 -38.08
CA GLU A 1097 41.77 5.87 -36.72
C GLU A 1097 40.26 5.64 -36.69
N GLY A 1098 39.52 6.28 -37.60
CA GLY A 1098 38.07 6.18 -37.67
C GLY A 1098 37.56 4.78 -38.04
N LEU A 1099 38.34 3.99 -38.78
CA LEU A 1099 38.02 2.59 -39.06
C LEU A 1099 38.04 1.73 -37.78
N TYR A 1100 39.03 1.93 -36.91
CA TYR A 1100 39.19 1.14 -35.68
C TYR A 1100 38.32 1.66 -34.54
N ARG A 1101 38.12 2.98 -34.45
CA ARG A 1101 37.19 3.63 -33.50
C ARG A 1101 35.72 3.55 -33.92
N ASN A 1102 35.42 2.89 -35.04
CA ASN A 1102 34.07 2.69 -35.56
C ASN A 1102 33.30 3.99 -35.88
N THR A 1103 34.00 5.06 -36.26
CA THR A 1103 33.37 6.31 -36.73
C THR A 1103 33.25 6.35 -38.25
N LEU A 1104 34.17 5.70 -38.97
CA LEU A 1104 34.20 5.74 -40.44
C LEU A 1104 33.20 4.77 -41.09
N LEU A 1105 33.08 3.54 -40.58
CA LEU A 1105 32.21 2.53 -41.20
C LEU A 1105 30.74 2.97 -41.23
N PRO A 1106 30.13 3.46 -40.13
CA PRO A 1106 28.75 3.97 -40.16
C PRO A 1106 28.55 5.08 -41.21
N GLU A 1107 29.43 6.09 -41.28
CA GLU A 1107 29.35 7.15 -42.31
C GLU A 1107 29.38 6.59 -43.74
N MET A 1108 30.20 5.57 -43.98
CA MET A 1108 30.27 4.90 -45.28
C MET A 1108 29.00 4.09 -45.57
N PHE A 1109 28.46 3.36 -44.60
CA PHE A 1109 27.19 2.63 -44.73
C PHE A 1109 26.04 3.58 -45.10
N GLU A 1110 25.96 4.76 -44.49
CA GLU A 1110 24.93 5.75 -44.80
C GLU A 1110 25.03 6.29 -46.23
N ARG A 1111 26.25 6.57 -46.71
CA ARG A 1111 26.48 7.01 -48.09
C ARG A 1111 26.07 5.99 -49.14
N PHE A 1112 26.18 4.70 -48.84
CA PHE A 1112 25.77 3.63 -49.76
C PHE A 1112 24.31 3.18 -49.57
N ALA A 1113 23.69 3.45 -48.42
CA ALA A 1113 22.30 3.09 -48.11
C ALA A 1113 21.28 4.19 -48.49
N SER A 1114 21.73 5.42 -48.70
CA SER A 1114 20.90 6.49 -49.25
C SER A 1114 20.74 6.28 -50.78
N PRO A 1115 19.51 6.27 -51.32
CA PRO A 1115 19.24 5.89 -52.72
C PRO A 1115 19.92 6.78 -53.77
#